data_AF-J7RHT3-F1
#
_entry.id   AF-J7RHT3-F1
#
_cell.length_a   1.000
_cell.length_b   1.000
_cell.length_c   1.000
_cell.angle_alpha   90.00
_cell.angle_beta   90.00
_cell.angle_gamma   90.00
#
_symmetry.space_group_name_H-M   'P 1'
#
loop_
_entity.id
_entity.type
_entity.pdbx_description
1 polymer ?
#
loop_
_entity_poly.entity_id
_entity_poly.type
_entity_poly.pdbx_seq_one_letter_code
_entity_poly.pdbx_strand_id
1 'polypeptide(L)'
;MSVEKKLSLEQRLSLAARKGKKKSRVGRPGGSAVTPEPAVVSKDGVVQDPLEVNDDAAAAGIEGGFGAAGTAAYDTDLYSKWVPETVTEMDAVALLALLAPHIRYLQDKLSAKDDSSLMRLVKEKDATVEKLRADNEQSLQKLRDSSKTIDSLGSMLKRCRGELSETRRGTDALSQQNSQLQRKLDDSLDEIKQYSGQTELVQRLQLALSEKTDEADSVRNESSRLQNELSKLQETLETEKVKSTHELNLLKESSCEQINSLETKLEQLRIQLENVTLQGSAETDSKSNEDWSTQYAMLQEQFNSSKSNWNSIEFSLNSKLAKLKSEMESLQEENSKLSTQLKQTKESLRDVQVKLGDTESERVVAQSTITKLRENVNALNKNCDDLRDDYALLQKKYALQRSQLEGTILQPAAKTTTHSMPPFEEDQDLLKKLENEWASSVSQDVHESPINEELLMSTGTPDLSRVETQELFMNNGSSSMPTTPVLTDSRNNSFFNGLGDIPEEASALKSLNNKKSSASLLNLAASRRKSSLTQMVNNGPSENNTVINETNAVSNAASAQQINTQLVSRLGSEVRRLESELSSLQQAYETLQEEKDASNSEILKLMEENDETKKIKLKNEDLQRQVTTLQAQLETALQLLGEKTERVEELENDVEDLKEMMQQQVQQMIELQEKLR
;
A
#
# COMPACT_ATOMS: atom_id res chain seq x y z
N MET A 1 -13.84 0.43 68.58
CA MET A 1 -14.18 0.19 67.16
C MET A 1 -12.98 0.62 66.33
N SER A 2 -12.39 -0.27 65.54
CA SER A 2 -11.36 0.05 64.55
C SER A 2 -11.65 -0.78 63.30
N VAL A 3 -11.91 -0.12 62.17
CA VAL A 3 -12.29 -0.80 60.93
C VAL A 3 -11.04 -1.24 60.17
N GLU A 4 -10.87 -2.54 59.95
CA GLU A 4 -9.80 -3.08 59.12
C GLU A 4 -9.99 -2.69 57.65
N LYS A 5 -9.27 -1.65 57.21
CA LYS A 5 -9.26 -1.22 55.81
C LYS A 5 -8.55 -2.26 54.95
N LYS A 6 -9.34 -3.15 54.33
CA LYS A 6 -8.84 -4.13 53.34
C LYS A 6 -8.19 -3.39 52.17
N LEU A 7 -6.89 -3.60 51.96
CA LEU A 7 -6.09 -2.97 50.91
C LEU A 7 -6.65 -3.29 49.51
N SER A 8 -6.66 -2.26 48.64
CA SER A 8 -7.13 -2.31 47.25
C SER A 8 -6.33 -3.32 46.41
N LEU A 9 -6.95 -3.86 45.36
CA LEU A 9 -6.32 -4.78 44.39
C LEU A 9 -5.03 -4.16 43.80
N GLU A 10 -5.11 -2.88 43.43
CA GLU A 10 -4.01 -2.08 42.90
C GLU A 10 -2.83 -1.92 43.89
N GLN A 11 -3.14 -1.77 45.17
CA GLN A 11 -2.13 -1.69 46.25
C GLN A 11 -1.44 -3.04 46.46
N ARG A 12 -2.16 -4.16 46.27
CA ARG A 12 -1.59 -5.52 46.33
C ARG A 12 -0.66 -5.78 45.14
N LEU A 13 -1.07 -5.40 43.94
CA LEU A 13 -0.25 -5.49 42.72
C LEU A 13 1.02 -4.61 42.84
N SER A 14 0.87 -3.38 43.33
CA SER A 14 2.00 -2.47 43.60
C SER A 14 2.99 -3.00 44.64
N LEU A 15 2.54 -3.81 45.60
CA LEU A 15 3.41 -4.48 46.58
C LEU A 15 4.14 -5.69 45.99
N ALA A 16 3.52 -6.43 45.06
CA ALA A 16 4.17 -7.55 44.36
C ALA A 16 5.35 -7.06 43.51
N ALA A 17 5.16 -5.98 42.74
CA ALA A 17 6.18 -5.42 41.85
C ALA A 17 7.47 -4.94 42.57
N ARG A 18 7.41 -4.63 43.87
CA ARG A 18 8.55 -4.06 44.63
C ARG A 18 9.43 -5.10 45.33
N LYS A 19 9.08 -6.40 45.32
CA LYS A 19 9.79 -7.44 46.11
C LYS A 19 10.82 -8.25 45.30
N GLY A 20 11.61 -7.58 44.43
CA GLY A 20 12.44 -8.24 43.41
C GLY A 20 13.94 -7.89 43.33
N LYS A 21 14.58 -7.25 44.33
CA LYS A 21 16.01 -6.87 44.24
C LYS A 21 16.85 -7.08 45.53
N LYS A 22 17.68 -8.13 45.53
CA LYS A 22 18.96 -8.28 46.26
C LYS A 22 19.92 -9.02 45.30
N LYS A 23 21.06 -8.48 44.84
CA LYS A 23 22.31 -8.05 45.50
C LYS A 23 23.28 -9.20 45.94
N SER A 24 24.03 -9.71 44.96
CA SER A 24 25.46 -10.07 45.03
C SER A 24 26.12 -9.34 43.83
N ARG A 25 27.22 -8.56 43.86
CA ARG A 25 28.52 -8.46 44.57
C ARG A 25 29.68 -9.19 43.85
N VAL A 26 30.43 -8.40 43.06
CA VAL A 26 31.76 -8.66 42.43
C VAL A 26 31.74 -9.64 41.22
N GLY A 27 32.41 -9.37 40.08
CA GLY A 27 33.34 -8.27 39.76
C GLY A 27 33.53 -7.97 38.25
N ARG A 28 34.61 -7.22 37.94
CA ARG A 28 35.04 -6.65 36.64
C ARG A 28 36.59 -6.78 36.58
N PRO A 29 37.33 -6.50 35.48
CA PRO A 29 36.92 -6.26 34.08
C PRO A 29 37.76 -7.02 33.01
N GLY A 30 37.41 -6.85 31.73
CA GLY A 30 38.40 -6.83 30.62
C GLY A 30 38.23 -7.88 29.52
N GLY A 31 38.44 -7.47 28.25
CA GLY A 31 38.49 -8.36 27.09
C GLY A 31 37.60 -7.92 25.91
N SER A 32 38.06 -6.94 25.12
CA SER A 32 37.46 -6.64 23.79
C SER A 32 38.10 -7.51 22.71
N ALA A 33 37.32 -7.89 21.70
CA ALA A 33 37.77 -8.74 20.59
C ALA A 33 38.35 -7.95 19.41
N VAL A 34 39.29 -8.56 18.69
CA VAL A 34 39.72 -8.20 17.33
C VAL A 34 40.00 -9.50 16.55
N THR A 35 39.66 -9.52 15.26
CA THR A 35 39.84 -10.59 14.24
C THR A 35 41.23 -10.52 13.56
N PRO A 36 41.59 -11.29 12.49
CA PRO A 36 40.93 -12.37 11.73
C PRO A 36 41.69 -13.72 11.91
N GLU A 37 41.69 -14.76 11.05
CA GLU A 37 41.11 -15.11 9.73
C GLU A 37 40.89 -16.65 9.66
N PRO A 38 40.22 -17.26 8.64
CA PRO A 38 40.87 -17.56 7.35
C PRO A 38 39.94 -17.54 6.09
N ALA A 39 40.52 -17.66 4.89
CA ALA A 39 39.79 -17.75 3.61
C ALA A 39 40.20 -18.95 2.70
N VAL A 40 39.29 -19.34 1.78
CA VAL A 40 39.43 -20.29 0.63
C VAL A 40 39.80 -21.75 1.03
N VAL A 41 39.18 -22.85 0.55
CA VAL A 41 38.85 -23.28 -0.83
C VAL A 41 37.63 -24.23 -0.88
N SER A 42 36.84 -24.09 -1.96
CA SER A 42 35.86 -24.96 -2.63
C SER A 42 35.18 -26.17 -1.95
N LYS A 43 33.85 -26.25 -2.16
CA LYS A 43 33.05 -27.49 -2.19
C LYS A 43 33.14 -28.14 -3.59
N ASP A 44 32.82 -29.42 -3.73
CA ASP A 44 31.49 -29.88 -4.22
C ASP A 44 31.38 -31.42 -4.24
N GLY A 45 30.14 -31.93 -4.34
CA GLY A 45 29.84 -33.37 -4.39
C GLY A 45 28.53 -33.75 -3.70
N VAL A 46 27.45 -33.96 -4.48
CA VAL A 46 26.11 -34.29 -3.99
C VAL A 46 25.54 -35.50 -4.75
N VAL A 47 25.37 -36.61 -4.02
CA VAL A 47 24.24 -37.58 -4.08
C VAL A 47 23.93 -38.34 -5.40
N GLN A 48 24.21 -39.66 -5.35
CA GLN A 48 23.51 -40.84 -5.96
C GLN A 48 23.60 -41.20 -7.47
N ASP A 49 24.06 -42.44 -7.72
CA ASP A 49 23.44 -43.60 -8.41
C ASP A 49 22.59 -43.42 -9.70
N PRO A 50 22.54 -44.39 -10.66
CA PRO A 50 22.74 -45.84 -10.46
C PRO A 50 23.48 -46.67 -11.56
N LEU A 51 23.73 -47.95 -11.21
CA LEU A 51 23.79 -49.20 -12.02
C LEU A 51 23.98 -49.18 -13.57
N GLU A 52 25.03 -49.87 -14.05
CA GLU A 52 25.02 -51.05 -14.96
C GLU A 52 26.50 -51.55 -15.12
N VAL A 53 26.89 -52.82 -14.92
CA VAL A 53 26.69 -54.11 -15.63
C VAL A 53 27.86 -54.50 -16.57
N ASN A 54 28.43 -55.69 -16.30
CA ASN A 54 29.34 -56.57 -17.06
C ASN A 54 30.84 -56.23 -17.34
N ASP A 55 31.63 -57.29 -17.13
CA ASP A 55 32.78 -57.80 -17.89
C ASP A 55 33.87 -56.86 -18.46
N ASP A 56 35.12 -57.02 -17.98
CA ASP A 56 36.03 -58.00 -18.61
C ASP A 56 37.20 -58.39 -17.67
N ALA A 57 38.05 -59.34 -18.08
CA ALA A 57 39.06 -59.99 -17.23
C ALA A 57 40.50 -59.45 -17.35
N ALA A 58 41.29 -59.53 -16.25
CA ALA A 58 42.73 -59.89 -16.31
C ALA A 58 43.40 -60.16 -14.93
N ALA A 59 43.95 -61.38 -14.81
CA ALA A 59 45.26 -61.74 -14.22
C ALA A 59 45.74 -61.34 -12.79
N ALA A 60 46.33 -62.35 -12.12
CA ALA A 60 47.28 -62.30 -11.00
C ALA A 60 46.80 -61.78 -9.62
N GLY A 61 47.02 -62.50 -8.50
CA GLY A 61 47.54 -63.87 -8.38
C GLY A 61 47.75 -64.29 -6.92
N ILE A 62 47.31 -65.49 -6.55
CA ILE A 62 47.55 -66.11 -5.24
C ILE A 62 47.92 -67.59 -5.45
N GLU A 63 49.11 -68.00 -5.02
CA GLU A 63 49.61 -69.36 -5.21
C GLU A 63 49.01 -70.34 -4.19
N GLY A 64 47.87 -70.93 -4.53
CA GLY A 64 47.24 -72.03 -3.79
C GLY A 64 47.64 -73.41 -4.32
N GLY A 65 48.87 -73.84 -4.11
CA GLY A 65 49.38 -75.11 -4.66
C GLY A 65 48.75 -76.36 -4.03
N PHE A 66 47.93 -77.08 -4.80
CA PHE A 66 47.31 -78.35 -4.37
C PHE A 66 47.47 -79.46 -5.43
N GLY A 67 48.09 -80.58 -5.02
CA GLY A 67 47.96 -81.89 -5.67
C GLY A 67 48.80 -82.16 -6.93
N ALA A 68 49.85 -82.96 -6.78
CA ALA A 68 50.36 -83.86 -7.83
C ALA A 68 51.09 -85.06 -7.19
N ALA A 69 50.39 -86.18 -7.00
CA ALA A 69 51.02 -87.45 -6.65
C ALA A 69 51.50 -88.12 -7.94
N GLY A 70 52.83 -88.22 -8.14
CA GLY A 70 53.43 -88.66 -9.40
C GLY A 70 54.47 -89.77 -9.23
N THR A 71 54.10 -90.98 -9.66
CA THR A 71 54.99 -92.06 -10.16
C THR A 71 56.37 -92.24 -9.51
N ALA A 72 56.52 -93.26 -8.67
CA ALA A 72 57.82 -93.85 -8.41
C ALA A 72 58.37 -94.50 -9.69
N ALA A 73 59.63 -94.22 -10.04
CA ALA A 73 60.30 -94.85 -11.18
C ALA A 73 60.61 -96.32 -10.86
N TYR A 74 60.08 -97.24 -11.68
CA TYR A 74 60.48 -98.65 -11.68
C TYR A 74 61.59 -98.85 -12.72
N ASP A 75 62.62 -99.61 -12.32
CA ASP A 75 63.89 -99.78 -13.06
C ASP A 75 63.73 -100.79 -14.21
N THR A 76 63.26 -100.31 -15.35
CA THR A 76 62.88 -101.15 -16.51
C THR A 76 64.06 -101.77 -17.28
N ASP A 77 65.28 -101.25 -17.10
CA ASP A 77 66.44 -101.53 -17.97
C ASP A 77 67.08 -102.91 -17.74
N LEU A 78 66.78 -103.59 -16.64
CA LEU A 78 67.37 -104.90 -16.33
C LEU A 78 66.84 -106.03 -17.23
N TYR A 79 65.54 -106.03 -17.57
CA TYR A 79 64.94 -107.15 -18.31
C TYR A 79 65.44 -107.22 -19.77
N SER A 80 65.61 -106.06 -20.41
CA SER A 80 66.09 -105.96 -21.80
C SER A 80 67.58 -106.34 -21.99
N LYS A 81 68.29 -106.65 -20.90
CA LYS A 81 69.74 -106.90 -20.88
C LYS A 81 70.13 -108.35 -20.60
N TRP A 82 69.15 -109.20 -20.29
CA TRP A 82 69.35 -110.61 -19.91
C TRP A 82 68.84 -111.62 -20.95
N VAL A 83 68.26 -111.14 -22.06
CA VAL A 83 67.64 -111.98 -23.10
C VAL A 83 68.05 -111.49 -24.49
N PRO A 84 68.90 -112.22 -25.23
CA PRO A 84 69.16 -111.97 -26.65
C PRO A 84 67.95 -112.35 -27.51
N GLU A 85 67.74 -111.69 -28.66
CA GLU A 85 66.51 -111.83 -29.48
C GLU A 85 66.27 -113.24 -30.07
N THR A 86 67.27 -114.11 -30.14
CA THR A 86 67.18 -115.46 -30.72
C THR A 86 66.56 -116.50 -29.76
N VAL A 87 65.50 -116.14 -29.04
CA VAL A 87 64.84 -116.99 -28.02
C VAL A 87 64.05 -118.14 -28.65
N THR A 88 63.54 -117.96 -29.87
CA THR A 88 62.55 -118.85 -30.51
C THR A 88 63.09 -120.19 -30.99
N GLU A 89 64.41 -120.42 -30.95
CA GLU A 89 65.07 -121.64 -31.46
C GLU A 89 65.86 -122.42 -30.39
N MET A 90 65.77 -122.03 -29.10
CA MET A 90 66.48 -122.70 -28.01
C MET A 90 65.60 -123.65 -27.20
N ASP A 91 66.13 -124.82 -26.85
CA ASP A 91 65.50 -125.76 -25.93
C ASP A 91 65.35 -125.15 -24.51
N ALA A 92 64.25 -125.50 -23.83
CA ALA A 92 63.86 -124.93 -22.55
C ALA A 92 64.91 -125.16 -21.44
N VAL A 93 65.67 -126.27 -21.52
CA VAL A 93 66.75 -126.57 -20.57
C VAL A 93 67.92 -125.59 -20.73
N ALA A 94 68.27 -125.21 -21.97
CA ALA A 94 69.32 -124.24 -22.26
C ALA A 94 68.91 -122.81 -21.85
N LEU A 95 67.64 -122.46 -22.04
CA LEU A 95 67.08 -121.17 -21.64
C LEU A 95 67.08 -121.02 -20.10
N LEU A 96 66.69 -122.06 -19.37
CA LEU A 96 66.79 -122.11 -17.91
C LEU A 96 68.25 -122.04 -17.40
N ALA A 97 69.19 -122.70 -18.09
CA ALA A 97 70.61 -122.61 -17.75
C ALA A 97 71.18 -121.18 -17.91
N LEU A 98 70.68 -120.41 -18.89
CA LEU A 98 71.08 -119.02 -19.12
C LEU A 98 70.56 -118.08 -18.02
N LEU A 99 69.32 -118.25 -17.57
CA LEU A 99 68.72 -117.41 -16.52
C LEU A 99 69.12 -117.80 -15.09
N ALA A 100 69.52 -119.06 -14.84
CA ALA A 100 69.89 -119.55 -13.52
C ALA A 100 70.84 -118.63 -12.70
N PRO A 101 71.96 -118.10 -13.24
CA PRO A 101 72.83 -117.18 -12.49
C PRO A 101 72.17 -115.83 -12.16
N HIS A 102 71.25 -115.32 -13.00
CA HIS A 102 70.56 -114.05 -12.76
C HIS A 102 69.37 -114.20 -11.80
N ILE A 103 68.66 -115.32 -11.84
CA ILE A 103 67.66 -115.68 -10.81
C ILE A 103 68.35 -115.79 -9.44
N ARG A 104 69.51 -116.44 -9.37
CA ARG A 104 70.29 -116.55 -8.12
C ARG A 104 70.79 -115.20 -7.62
N TYR A 105 71.28 -114.33 -8.51
CA TYR A 105 71.66 -112.95 -8.17
C TYR A 105 70.48 -112.15 -7.61
N LEU A 106 69.28 -112.26 -8.19
CA LEU A 106 68.09 -111.61 -7.64
C LEU A 106 67.69 -112.19 -6.28
N GLN A 107 67.77 -113.50 -6.11
CA GLN A 107 67.41 -114.17 -4.86
C GLN A 107 68.35 -113.76 -3.71
N ASP A 108 69.66 -113.70 -3.94
CA ASP A 108 70.63 -113.17 -2.97
C ASP A 108 70.37 -111.67 -2.68
N LYS A 109 70.04 -110.87 -3.70
CA LYS A 109 69.76 -109.43 -3.55
C LYS A 109 68.44 -109.12 -2.84
N LEU A 110 67.48 -110.07 -2.84
CA LEU A 110 66.24 -110.00 -2.06
C LEU A 110 66.44 -110.52 -0.62
N SER A 111 67.32 -111.51 -0.44
CA SER A 111 67.69 -112.08 0.87
C SER A 111 68.56 -111.15 1.72
N ALA A 112 69.34 -110.25 1.09
CA ALA A 112 70.35 -109.42 1.76
C ALA A 112 69.88 -108.00 2.18
N LYS A 113 68.59 -107.82 2.52
CA LYS A 113 68.08 -106.51 2.98
C LYS A 113 67.17 -106.66 4.21
N ASP A 114 67.76 -106.48 5.39
CA ASP A 114 67.05 -106.58 6.67
C ASP A 114 65.83 -105.63 6.74
N ASP A 115 64.69 -106.18 7.18
CA ASP A 115 63.45 -105.42 7.47
C ASP A 115 63.67 -104.25 8.44
N SER A 116 64.75 -104.29 9.24
CA SER A 116 65.15 -103.23 10.17
C SER A 116 65.29 -101.85 9.53
N SER A 117 65.72 -101.78 8.26
CA SER A 117 65.90 -100.50 7.55
C SER A 117 64.57 -99.96 7.01
N LEU A 118 63.70 -100.84 6.51
CA LEU A 118 62.36 -100.45 6.07
C LEU A 118 61.50 -100.03 7.28
N MET A 119 61.53 -100.79 8.38
CA MET A 119 60.83 -100.42 9.62
C MET A 119 61.38 -99.16 10.29
N ARG A 120 62.66 -98.82 10.11
CA ARG A 120 63.18 -97.50 10.51
C ARG A 120 62.60 -96.38 9.67
N LEU A 121 62.62 -96.51 8.34
CA LEU A 121 62.07 -95.48 7.44
C LEU A 121 60.56 -95.32 7.61
N VAL A 122 59.82 -96.41 7.83
CA VAL A 122 58.37 -96.35 8.15
C VAL A 122 58.16 -95.59 9.46
N LYS A 123 58.84 -95.96 10.55
CA LYS A 123 58.74 -95.23 11.84
C LYS A 123 59.15 -93.76 11.74
N GLU A 124 60.14 -93.43 10.93
CA GLU A 124 60.55 -92.05 10.67
C GLU A 124 59.46 -91.30 9.90
N LYS A 125 58.87 -91.92 8.87
CA LYS A 125 57.76 -91.33 8.11
C LYS A 125 56.52 -91.16 8.97
N ASP A 126 56.15 -92.16 9.76
CA ASP A 126 55.05 -92.08 10.74
C ASP A 126 55.29 -90.95 11.75
N ALA A 127 56.51 -90.83 12.29
CA ALA A 127 56.87 -89.72 13.18
C ALA A 127 56.79 -88.34 12.48
N THR A 128 57.17 -88.23 11.20
CA THR A 128 56.95 -86.98 10.44
C THR A 128 55.49 -86.70 10.18
N VAL A 129 54.67 -87.72 9.91
CA VAL A 129 53.21 -87.59 9.71
C VAL A 129 52.52 -87.22 11.03
N GLU A 130 52.94 -87.78 12.16
CA GLU A 130 52.41 -87.48 13.48
C GLU A 130 52.82 -86.08 13.94
N LYS A 131 54.06 -85.65 13.65
CA LYS A 131 54.46 -84.24 13.82
C LYS A 131 53.61 -83.31 12.94
N LEU A 132 53.44 -83.62 11.65
CA LEU A 132 52.63 -82.80 10.75
C LEU A 132 51.15 -82.76 11.16
N ARG A 133 50.61 -83.84 11.76
CA ARG A 133 49.29 -83.84 12.40
C ARG A 133 49.25 -82.91 13.60
N ALA A 134 50.25 -82.96 14.50
CA ALA A 134 50.33 -82.08 15.66
C ALA A 134 50.50 -80.59 15.26
N ASP A 135 51.31 -80.29 14.25
CA ASP A 135 51.51 -78.95 13.70
C ASP A 135 50.22 -78.44 13.01
N ASN A 136 49.47 -79.31 12.32
CA ASN A 136 48.13 -78.98 11.80
C ASN A 136 47.11 -78.78 12.91
N GLU A 137 47.06 -79.63 13.94
CA GLU A 137 46.13 -79.50 15.07
C GLU A 137 46.37 -78.19 15.83
N GLN A 138 47.63 -77.83 16.07
CA GLN A 138 48.00 -76.51 16.62
C GLN A 138 47.60 -75.35 15.70
N SER A 139 47.69 -75.52 14.38
CA SER A 139 47.33 -74.48 13.41
C SER A 139 45.81 -74.31 13.30
N LEU A 140 45.05 -75.41 13.31
CA LEU A 140 43.60 -75.43 13.41
C LEU A 140 43.12 -74.83 14.74
N GLN A 141 43.80 -75.10 15.86
CA GLN A 141 43.46 -74.50 17.15
C GLN A 141 43.74 -72.98 17.15
N LYS A 142 44.88 -72.53 16.60
CA LYS A 142 45.18 -71.09 16.42
C LYS A 142 44.13 -70.41 15.53
N LEU A 143 43.74 -71.04 14.41
CA LEU A 143 42.66 -70.56 13.56
C LEU A 143 41.32 -70.48 14.32
N ARG A 144 40.97 -71.52 15.08
CA ARG A 144 39.74 -71.59 15.89
C ARG A 144 39.69 -70.53 16.99
N ASP A 145 40.82 -70.22 17.61
CA ASP A 145 40.91 -69.16 18.61
C ASP A 145 40.92 -67.76 17.96
N SER A 146 41.52 -67.60 16.77
CA SER A 146 41.39 -66.38 15.97
C SER A 146 39.96 -66.13 15.46
N SER A 147 39.20 -67.20 15.15
CA SER A 147 37.77 -67.08 14.84
C SER A 147 37.02 -66.49 16.03
N LYS A 148 37.22 -67.03 17.25
CA LYS A 148 36.57 -66.50 18.47
C LYS A 148 36.92 -65.04 18.75
N THR A 149 38.15 -64.59 18.45
CA THR A 149 38.50 -63.17 18.60
C THR A 149 37.87 -62.31 17.50
N ILE A 150 37.78 -62.79 16.25
CA ILE A 150 37.03 -62.13 15.17
C ILE A 150 35.53 -62.04 15.51
N ASP A 151 34.91 -63.11 16.02
CA ASP A 151 33.51 -63.17 16.42
C ASP A 151 33.22 -62.19 17.57
N SER A 152 34.09 -62.14 18.59
CA SER A 152 33.94 -61.20 19.70
C SER A 152 34.18 -59.74 19.28
N LEU A 153 35.20 -59.46 18.46
CA LEU A 153 35.42 -58.14 17.85
C LEU A 153 34.22 -57.71 16.98
N GLY A 154 33.65 -58.61 16.19
CA GLY A 154 32.43 -58.40 15.41
C GLY A 154 31.22 -58.08 16.29
N SER A 155 31.07 -58.77 17.42
CA SER A 155 30.02 -58.48 18.40
C SER A 155 30.17 -57.10 19.04
N MET A 156 31.41 -56.67 19.33
CA MET A 156 31.70 -55.33 19.86
C MET A 156 31.51 -54.25 18.81
N LEU A 157 31.97 -54.44 17.57
CA LEU A 157 31.70 -53.53 16.45
C LEU A 157 30.19 -53.37 16.19
N LYS A 158 29.41 -54.44 16.32
CA LYS A 158 27.95 -54.39 16.21
C LYS A 158 27.31 -53.60 17.36
N ARG A 159 27.80 -53.74 18.59
CA ARG A 159 27.35 -52.95 19.76
C ARG A 159 27.71 -51.47 19.59
N CYS A 160 28.96 -51.14 19.32
CA CYS A 160 29.41 -49.76 19.15
C CYS A 160 28.71 -49.09 17.97
N ARG A 161 28.42 -49.80 16.87
CA ARG A 161 27.59 -49.27 15.77
C ARG A 161 26.16 -48.94 16.24
N GLY A 162 25.59 -49.73 17.14
CA GLY A 162 24.31 -49.44 17.80
C GLY A 162 24.38 -48.15 18.63
N GLU A 163 25.32 -48.08 19.57
CA GLU A 163 25.57 -46.92 20.45
C GLU A 163 25.82 -45.63 19.64
N LEU A 164 26.56 -45.71 18.53
CA LEU A 164 26.81 -44.59 17.61
C LEU A 164 25.55 -44.19 16.83
N SER A 165 24.66 -45.14 16.50
CA SER A 165 23.36 -44.82 15.88
C SER A 165 22.36 -44.20 16.85
N GLU A 166 22.40 -44.57 18.13
CA GLU A 166 21.54 -44.03 19.18
C GLU A 166 22.01 -42.62 19.60
N THR A 167 23.31 -42.41 19.79
CA THR A 167 23.89 -41.08 20.04
C THR A 167 23.72 -40.14 18.84
N ARG A 168 23.78 -40.64 17.61
CA ARG A 168 23.43 -39.86 16.41
C ARG A 168 21.95 -39.46 16.44
N ARG A 169 21.02 -40.39 16.65
CA ARG A 169 19.58 -40.09 16.80
C ARG A 169 19.30 -39.09 17.92
N GLY A 170 19.99 -39.19 19.05
CA GLY A 170 19.91 -38.22 20.15
C GLY A 170 20.41 -36.83 19.75
N THR A 171 21.51 -36.76 19.01
CA THR A 171 22.05 -35.51 18.45
C THR A 171 21.09 -34.88 17.43
N ASP A 172 20.53 -35.68 16.53
CA ASP A 172 19.57 -35.23 15.52
C ASP A 172 18.28 -34.70 16.19
N ALA A 173 17.79 -35.38 17.24
CA ALA A 173 16.63 -34.94 18.02
C ALA A 173 16.89 -33.64 18.80
N LEU A 174 18.06 -33.50 19.44
CA LEU A 174 18.46 -32.26 20.11
C LEU A 174 18.68 -31.11 19.11
N SER A 175 19.15 -31.40 17.90
CA SER A 175 19.26 -30.43 16.81
C SER A 175 17.89 -29.93 16.36
N GLN A 176 16.92 -30.84 16.16
CA GLN A 176 15.52 -30.47 15.88
C GLN A 176 14.90 -29.66 17.03
N GLN A 177 15.14 -30.05 18.29
CA GLN A 177 14.63 -29.32 19.45
C GLN A 177 15.22 -27.91 19.53
N ASN A 178 16.53 -27.73 19.30
CA ASN A 178 17.15 -26.41 19.22
C ASN A 178 16.57 -25.60 18.06
N SER A 179 16.34 -26.19 16.88
CA SER A 179 15.70 -25.49 15.75
C SER A 179 14.27 -25.04 16.07
N GLN A 180 13.50 -25.84 16.80
CA GLN A 180 12.16 -25.47 17.26
C GLN A 180 12.19 -24.38 18.35
N LEU A 181 13.18 -24.40 19.24
CA LEU A 181 13.38 -23.35 20.26
C LEU A 181 13.86 -22.04 19.63
N GLN A 182 14.72 -22.10 18.61
CA GLN A 182 15.16 -20.97 17.80
C GLN A 182 13.95 -20.27 17.17
N ARG A 183 13.12 -21.02 16.42
CA ARG A 183 11.89 -20.48 15.80
C ARG A 183 10.98 -19.82 16.83
N LYS A 184 10.68 -20.49 17.95
CA LYS A 184 9.84 -19.91 19.02
C LYS A 184 10.43 -18.63 19.64
N LEU A 185 11.76 -18.52 19.68
CA LEU A 185 12.43 -17.29 20.13
C LEU A 185 12.28 -16.18 19.10
N ASP A 186 12.48 -16.48 17.82
CA ASP A 186 12.31 -15.55 16.70
C ASP A 186 10.85 -15.07 16.58
N ASP A 187 9.87 -15.99 16.65
CA ASP A 187 8.43 -15.74 16.71
C ASP A 187 8.10 -14.75 17.85
N SER A 188 8.60 -15.03 19.07
CA SER A 188 8.38 -14.15 20.24
C SER A 188 9.08 -12.80 20.13
N LEU A 189 10.20 -12.72 19.40
CA LEU A 189 10.89 -11.46 19.10
C LEU A 189 10.09 -10.60 18.14
N ASP A 190 9.42 -11.20 17.15
CA ASP A 190 8.54 -10.49 16.23
C ASP A 190 7.22 -10.06 16.88
N GLU A 191 6.64 -10.86 17.77
CA GLU A 191 5.54 -10.41 18.65
C GLU A 191 5.97 -9.19 19.49
N ILE A 192 7.13 -9.22 20.13
CA ILE A 192 7.65 -8.10 20.93
C ILE A 192 7.85 -6.84 20.08
N LYS A 193 8.36 -6.97 18.84
CA LYS A 193 8.49 -5.84 17.89
C LYS A 193 7.12 -5.25 17.51
N GLN A 194 6.12 -6.10 17.29
CA GLN A 194 4.75 -5.65 17.00
C GLN A 194 4.16 -4.89 18.19
N TYR A 195 4.28 -5.41 19.41
CA TYR A 195 3.81 -4.73 20.61
C TYR A 195 4.57 -3.42 20.90
N SER A 196 5.88 -3.33 20.62
CA SER A 196 6.60 -2.06 20.74
C SER A 196 6.15 -1.03 19.70
N GLY A 197 5.94 -1.44 18.45
CA GLY A 197 5.42 -0.56 17.39
C GLY A 197 4.00 -0.06 17.67
N GLN A 198 3.13 -0.93 18.22
CA GLN A 198 1.81 -0.53 18.72
C GLN A 198 1.90 0.46 19.89
N THR A 199 2.86 0.24 20.81
CA THR A 199 3.08 1.14 21.96
C THR A 199 3.55 2.54 21.50
N GLU A 200 4.47 2.60 20.54
CA GLU A 200 4.87 3.88 19.92
C GLU A 200 3.72 4.57 19.21
N LEU A 201 2.89 3.82 18.46
CA LEU A 201 1.73 4.39 17.78
C LEU A 201 0.71 4.96 18.78
N VAL A 202 0.41 4.24 19.86
CA VAL A 202 -0.45 4.72 20.95
C VAL A 202 0.15 5.98 21.60
N GLN A 203 1.46 6.02 21.84
CA GLN A 203 2.12 7.20 22.42
C GLN A 203 2.06 8.43 21.49
N ARG A 204 2.25 8.25 20.18
CA ARG A 204 2.10 9.33 19.18
C ARG A 204 0.65 9.81 19.09
N LEU A 205 -0.32 8.89 19.08
CA LEU A 205 -1.75 9.24 19.09
C LEU A 205 -2.14 9.97 20.37
N GLN A 206 -1.59 9.59 21.52
CA GLN A 206 -1.86 10.24 22.80
C GLN A 206 -1.24 11.64 22.88
N LEU A 207 -0.05 11.86 22.30
CA LEU A 207 0.54 13.18 22.13
C LEU A 207 -0.30 14.08 21.21
N ALA A 208 -0.66 13.60 20.01
CA ALA A 208 -1.51 14.34 19.09
C ALA A 208 -2.90 14.65 19.69
N LEU A 209 -3.46 13.74 20.49
CA LEU A 209 -4.70 14.00 21.22
C LEU A 209 -4.54 15.09 22.28
N SER A 210 -3.41 15.13 23.01
CA SER A 210 -3.13 16.22 23.96
C SER A 210 -2.91 17.57 23.27
N GLU A 211 -2.22 17.61 22.14
CA GLU A 211 -2.06 18.82 21.32
C GLU A 211 -3.44 19.32 20.84
N LYS A 212 -4.34 18.43 20.43
CA LYS A 212 -5.71 18.80 20.04
C LYS A 212 -6.63 19.16 21.20
N THR A 213 -6.40 18.70 22.43
CA THR A 213 -7.09 19.26 23.60
C THR A 213 -6.57 20.64 23.96
N ASP A 214 -5.27 20.88 23.87
CA ASP A 214 -4.67 22.19 24.17
C ASP A 214 -5.09 23.25 23.13
N GLU A 215 -5.16 22.89 21.84
CA GLU A 215 -5.78 23.72 20.79
C GLU A 215 -7.26 24.02 21.09
N ALA A 216 -8.04 23.00 21.46
CA ALA A 216 -9.47 23.16 21.73
C ALA A 216 -9.73 24.05 22.95
N ASP A 217 -8.96 23.91 24.02
CA ASP A 217 -9.06 24.78 25.20
C ASP A 217 -8.54 26.20 24.91
N SER A 218 -7.54 26.37 24.04
CA SER A 218 -7.12 27.69 23.57
C SER A 218 -8.26 28.42 22.83
N VAL A 219 -8.90 27.75 21.86
CA VAL A 219 -10.06 28.28 21.13
C VAL A 219 -11.26 28.51 22.06
N ARG A 220 -11.48 27.64 23.05
CA ARG A 220 -12.53 27.81 24.07
C ARG A 220 -12.28 29.04 24.93
N ASN A 221 -11.05 29.30 25.33
CA ASN A 221 -10.67 30.47 26.12
C ASN A 221 -10.86 31.78 25.33
N GLU A 222 -10.42 31.83 24.06
CA GLU A 222 -10.62 33.02 23.23
C GLU A 222 -12.12 33.23 22.88
N SER A 223 -12.88 32.17 22.62
CA SER A 223 -14.34 32.25 22.46
C SER A 223 -15.03 32.79 23.72
N SER A 224 -14.63 32.32 24.90
CA SER A 224 -15.12 32.82 26.19
C SER A 224 -14.73 34.29 26.42
N ARG A 225 -13.54 34.71 25.97
CA ARG A 225 -13.09 36.10 26.01
C ARG A 225 -13.92 36.99 25.08
N LEU A 226 -14.10 36.60 23.82
CA LEU A 226 -14.91 37.32 22.84
C LEU A 226 -16.38 37.44 23.29
N GLN A 227 -16.93 36.41 23.93
CA GLN A 227 -18.27 36.46 24.55
C GLN A 227 -18.34 37.48 25.70
N ASN A 228 -17.28 37.58 26.52
CA ASN A 228 -17.19 38.60 27.58
C ASN A 228 -16.99 40.02 27.01
N GLU A 229 -16.25 40.18 25.91
CA GLU A 229 -16.08 41.46 25.21
C GLU A 229 -17.40 41.90 24.54
N LEU A 230 -18.13 40.98 23.90
CA LEU A 230 -19.49 41.23 23.38
C LEU A 230 -20.48 41.61 24.48
N SER A 231 -20.46 40.92 25.63
CA SER A 231 -21.34 41.23 26.76
C SER A 231 -21.10 42.65 27.30
N LYS A 232 -19.83 43.06 27.43
CA LYS A 232 -19.45 44.44 27.80
C LYS A 232 -19.89 45.47 26.76
N LEU A 233 -19.73 45.17 25.46
CA LEU A 233 -20.19 46.04 24.39
C LEU A 233 -21.72 46.20 24.41
N GLN A 234 -22.47 45.12 24.62
CA GLN A 234 -23.92 45.15 24.81
C GLN A 234 -24.33 45.99 26.02
N GLU A 235 -23.65 45.82 27.17
CA GLU A 235 -23.89 46.65 28.37
C GLU A 235 -23.63 48.13 28.07
N THR A 236 -22.47 48.49 27.50
CA THR A 236 -22.15 49.89 27.18
C THR A 236 -23.17 50.52 26.22
N LEU A 237 -23.55 49.81 25.16
CA LEU A 237 -24.57 50.23 24.19
C LEU A 237 -25.94 50.44 24.86
N GLU A 238 -26.33 49.59 25.80
CA GLU A 238 -27.59 49.76 26.53
C GLU A 238 -27.52 50.97 27.48
N THR A 239 -26.39 51.19 28.17
CA THR A 239 -26.24 52.44 28.96
C THR A 239 -26.25 53.70 28.09
N GLU A 240 -25.77 53.61 26.84
CA GLU A 240 -25.78 54.73 25.90
C GLU A 240 -27.20 55.01 25.39
N LYS A 241 -27.98 53.99 25.01
CA LYS A 241 -29.42 54.13 24.71
C LYS A 241 -30.19 54.74 25.88
N VAL A 242 -29.93 54.30 27.12
CA VAL A 242 -30.59 54.84 28.32
C VAL A 242 -30.23 56.32 28.53
N LYS A 243 -28.97 56.73 28.29
CA LYS A 243 -28.57 58.15 28.31
C LYS A 243 -29.27 58.94 27.21
N SER A 244 -29.21 58.51 25.95
CA SER A 244 -29.82 59.22 24.83
C SER A 244 -31.35 59.31 24.95
N THR A 245 -32.03 58.29 25.50
CA THR A 245 -33.47 58.35 25.76
C THR A 245 -33.82 59.26 26.94
N HIS A 246 -32.97 59.32 27.98
CA HIS A 246 -33.11 60.30 29.06
C HIS A 246 -32.89 61.74 28.56
N GLU A 247 -31.85 62.00 27.77
CA GLU A 247 -31.59 63.30 27.13
C GLU A 247 -32.74 63.73 26.21
N LEU A 248 -33.28 62.81 25.40
CA LEU A 248 -34.46 63.08 24.57
C LEU A 248 -35.72 63.38 25.40
N ASN A 249 -35.85 62.84 26.61
CA ASN A 249 -36.98 63.14 27.49
C ASN A 249 -36.78 64.47 28.22
N LEU A 250 -35.59 64.78 28.72
CA LEU A 250 -35.25 66.10 29.26
C LEU A 250 -35.46 67.21 28.22
N LEU A 251 -35.10 66.97 26.95
CA LEU A 251 -35.31 67.93 25.87
C LEU A 251 -36.81 68.11 25.53
N LYS A 252 -37.63 67.05 25.62
CA LYS A 252 -39.10 67.18 25.52
C LYS A 252 -39.67 67.95 26.70
N GLU A 253 -39.26 67.65 27.92
CA GLU A 253 -39.72 68.33 29.14
C GLU A 253 -39.41 69.83 29.07
N SER A 254 -38.14 70.19 28.76
CA SER A 254 -37.73 71.59 28.55
C SER A 254 -38.46 72.25 27.37
N SER A 255 -38.73 71.53 26.28
CA SER A 255 -39.54 72.04 25.17
C SER A 255 -41.00 72.28 25.58
N CYS A 256 -41.60 71.41 26.40
CA CYS A 256 -42.94 71.60 26.95
C CYS A 256 -42.99 72.77 27.93
N GLU A 257 -41.98 72.94 28.79
CA GLU A 257 -41.85 74.13 29.64
C GLU A 257 -41.72 75.42 28.83
N GLN A 258 -40.95 75.40 27.74
CA GLN A 258 -40.83 76.54 26.83
C GLN A 258 -42.15 76.83 26.10
N ILE A 259 -42.88 75.80 25.65
CA ILE A 259 -44.21 75.94 25.05
C ILE A 259 -45.18 76.56 26.07
N ASN A 260 -45.28 76.02 27.29
CA ASN A 260 -46.09 76.57 28.37
C ASN A 260 -45.71 78.03 28.69
N SER A 261 -44.42 78.37 28.64
CA SER A 261 -43.92 79.75 28.82
C SER A 261 -44.30 80.67 27.66
N LEU A 262 -44.39 80.16 26.43
CA LEU A 262 -44.83 80.91 25.26
C LEU A 262 -46.35 81.06 25.21
N GLU A 263 -47.11 80.03 25.58
CA GLU A 263 -48.58 80.08 25.69
C GLU A 263 -49.02 81.07 26.79
N THR A 264 -48.40 81.03 27.97
CA THR A 264 -48.67 82.02 29.03
C THR A 264 -48.27 83.44 28.64
N LYS A 265 -47.19 83.63 27.87
CA LYS A 265 -46.82 84.93 27.29
C LYS A 265 -47.79 85.38 26.20
N LEU A 266 -48.30 84.47 25.37
CA LEU A 266 -49.28 84.78 24.33
C LEU A 266 -50.63 85.17 24.94
N GLU A 267 -51.08 84.50 26.01
CA GLU A 267 -52.30 84.91 26.71
C GLU A 267 -52.09 86.23 27.48
N GLN A 268 -50.91 86.46 28.07
CA GLN A 268 -50.55 87.78 28.62
C GLN A 268 -50.56 88.88 27.55
N LEU A 269 -49.98 88.62 26.38
CA LEU A 269 -49.97 89.57 25.25
C LEU A 269 -51.37 89.77 24.66
N ARG A 270 -52.23 88.75 24.68
CA ARG A 270 -53.64 88.84 24.30
C ARG A 270 -54.42 89.73 25.26
N ILE A 271 -54.26 89.51 26.57
CA ILE A 271 -54.85 90.37 27.62
C ILE A 271 -54.28 91.80 27.51
N GLN A 272 -52.99 91.98 27.23
CA GLN A 272 -52.41 93.29 26.99
C GLN A 272 -52.94 93.94 25.71
N LEU A 273 -53.15 93.19 24.63
CA LEU A 273 -53.69 93.71 23.38
C LEU A 273 -55.17 94.07 23.52
N GLU A 274 -55.96 93.28 24.26
CA GLU A 274 -57.33 93.61 24.68
C GLU A 274 -57.34 94.93 25.48
N ASN A 275 -56.46 95.07 26.47
CA ASN A 275 -56.29 96.32 27.24
C ASN A 275 -55.79 97.51 26.39
N VAL A 276 -54.93 97.29 25.39
CA VAL A 276 -54.43 98.35 24.49
C VAL A 276 -55.50 98.74 23.46
N THR A 277 -56.34 97.81 22.99
CA THR A 277 -57.56 98.17 22.24
C THR A 277 -58.57 98.97 23.08
N LEU A 278 -58.37 99.04 24.40
CA LEU A 278 -59.09 99.93 25.32
C LEU A 278 -58.28 101.19 25.72
N GLN A 279 -57.01 101.34 25.33
CA GLN A 279 -56.12 102.46 25.72
C GLN A 279 -55.09 102.88 24.64
N GLY A 280 -55.45 103.88 23.82
CA GLY A 280 -54.54 104.66 22.96
C GLY A 280 -54.18 103.99 21.62
N SER A 281 -54.15 104.64 20.45
CA SER A 281 -54.31 106.05 20.03
C SER A 281 -53.25 107.05 20.55
N ALA A 282 -52.50 107.66 19.61
CA ALA A 282 -51.40 108.65 19.79
C ALA A 282 -50.13 108.08 20.52
N GLU A 283 -48.87 108.54 20.35
CA GLU A 283 -48.16 109.50 19.45
C GLU A 283 -46.61 109.28 19.62
N THR A 284 -45.61 109.85 18.89
CA THR A 284 -45.47 110.80 17.75
C THR A 284 -44.21 110.44 16.93
N ASP A 285 -44.14 110.84 15.65
CA ASP A 285 -43.04 110.57 14.71
C ASP A 285 -41.73 111.38 14.92
N SER A 286 -40.96 111.08 15.98
CA SER A 286 -39.68 111.78 16.27
C SER A 286 -38.41 110.90 16.36
N LYS A 287 -38.50 109.59 16.14
CA LYS A 287 -37.33 108.66 16.20
C LYS A 287 -36.75 108.25 14.84
N SER A 288 -37.51 108.46 13.76
CA SER A 288 -37.33 107.78 12.47
C SER A 288 -35.92 107.84 11.86
N ASN A 289 -35.15 108.91 12.08
CA ASN A 289 -33.82 109.06 11.49
C ASN A 289 -32.71 108.28 12.24
N GLU A 290 -32.79 108.18 13.57
CA GLU A 290 -31.91 107.27 14.35
C GLU A 290 -32.37 105.81 14.16
N ASP A 291 -33.69 105.58 14.07
CA ASP A 291 -34.25 104.28 13.70
C ASP A 291 -33.71 103.80 12.33
N TRP A 292 -33.66 104.63 11.30
CA TRP A 292 -33.10 104.23 9.99
C TRP A 292 -31.62 103.86 10.06
N SER A 293 -30.79 104.60 10.79
CA SER A 293 -29.36 104.29 10.91
C SER A 293 -29.10 103.02 11.74
N THR A 294 -29.89 102.79 12.79
CA THR A 294 -29.80 101.58 13.62
C THR A 294 -30.37 100.36 12.89
N GLN A 295 -31.47 100.51 12.14
CA GLN A 295 -32.01 99.47 11.24
C GLN A 295 -31.00 99.10 10.14
N TYR A 296 -30.30 100.06 9.54
CA TYR A 296 -29.26 99.77 8.55
C TYR A 296 -28.09 98.98 9.16
N ALA A 297 -27.61 99.40 10.35
CA ALA A 297 -26.56 98.69 11.06
C ALA A 297 -27.00 97.26 11.45
N MET A 298 -28.21 97.11 11.98
CA MET A 298 -28.81 95.81 12.32
C MET A 298 -28.99 94.92 11.09
N LEU A 299 -29.45 95.46 9.96
CA LEU A 299 -29.59 94.72 8.71
C LEU A 299 -28.22 94.29 8.15
N GLN A 300 -27.19 95.12 8.29
CA GLN A 300 -25.81 94.80 7.91
C GLN A 300 -25.21 93.70 8.80
N GLU A 301 -25.52 93.72 10.11
CA GLU A 301 -25.14 92.65 11.04
C GLU A 301 -25.89 91.34 10.74
N GLN A 302 -27.21 91.39 10.49
CA GLN A 302 -28.00 90.23 10.08
C GLN A 302 -27.50 89.65 8.74
N PHE A 303 -27.12 90.49 7.77
CA PHE A 303 -26.49 90.04 6.53
C PHE A 303 -25.14 89.36 6.78
N ASN A 304 -24.28 89.93 7.64
CA ASN A 304 -22.98 89.35 7.98
C ASN A 304 -23.13 88.03 8.76
N SER A 305 -24.08 87.96 9.69
CA SER A 305 -24.44 86.75 10.45
C SER A 305 -24.99 85.67 9.54
N SER A 306 -25.94 86.02 8.65
CA SER A 306 -26.48 85.11 7.63
C SER A 306 -25.37 84.59 6.71
N LYS A 307 -24.47 85.47 6.22
CA LYS A 307 -23.31 85.08 5.41
C LYS A 307 -22.36 84.14 6.16
N SER A 308 -22.10 84.38 7.44
CA SER A 308 -21.29 83.48 8.27
C SER A 308 -21.97 82.10 8.44
N ASN A 309 -23.29 82.08 8.65
CA ASN A 309 -24.08 80.86 8.72
C ASN A 309 -24.06 80.09 7.38
N TRP A 310 -24.27 80.76 6.25
CA TRP A 310 -24.16 80.16 4.91
C TRP A 310 -22.76 79.60 4.64
N ASN A 311 -21.69 80.30 4.99
CA ASN A 311 -20.31 79.80 4.89
C ASN A 311 -20.08 78.56 5.77
N SER A 312 -20.66 78.52 6.97
CA SER A 312 -20.58 77.38 7.90
C SER A 312 -21.34 76.15 7.36
N ILE A 313 -22.55 76.37 6.83
CA ILE A 313 -23.35 75.35 6.15
C ILE A 313 -22.59 74.83 4.93
N GLU A 314 -22.06 75.70 4.07
CA GLU A 314 -21.24 75.35 2.91
C GLU A 314 -20.01 74.53 3.32
N PHE A 315 -19.26 74.94 4.35
CA PHE A 315 -18.14 74.16 4.87
C PHE A 315 -18.57 72.78 5.37
N SER A 316 -19.69 72.69 6.09
CA SER A 316 -20.22 71.41 6.59
C SER A 316 -20.67 70.47 5.45
N LEU A 317 -21.26 71.03 4.38
CA LEU A 317 -21.69 70.30 3.20
C LEU A 317 -20.49 69.86 2.36
N ASN A 318 -19.52 70.73 2.13
CA ASN A 318 -18.28 70.40 1.44
C ASN A 318 -17.45 69.34 2.21
N SER A 319 -17.44 69.39 3.54
CA SER A 319 -16.82 68.35 4.39
C SER A 319 -17.54 67.00 4.27
N LYS A 320 -18.88 66.98 4.32
CA LYS A 320 -19.68 65.76 4.06
C LYS A 320 -19.47 65.22 2.63
N LEU A 321 -19.44 66.10 1.64
CA LEU A 321 -19.23 65.76 0.23
C LEU A 321 -17.82 65.21 -0.02
N ALA A 322 -16.80 65.72 0.68
CA ALA A 322 -15.45 65.14 0.69
C ALA A 322 -15.42 63.74 1.31
N LYS A 323 -16.06 63.54 2.47
CA LYS A 323 -16.17 62.21 3.11
C LYS A 323 -16.85 61.18 2.22
N LEU A 324 -18.03 61.52 1.68
CA LEU A 324 -18.79 60.67 0.76
C LEU A 324 -18.00 60.35 -0.52
N LYS A 325 -17.13 61.25 -1.00
CA LYS A 325 -16.19 60.97 -2.10
C LYS A 325 -15.12 59.96 -1.69
N SER A 326 -14.45 60.14 -0.55
CA SER A 326 -13.44 59.17 -0.08
C SER A 326 -14.05 57.80 0.23
N GLU A 327 -15.27 57.76 0.75
CA GLU A 327 -16.03 56.52 0.97
C GLU A 327 -16.38 55.84 -0.37
N MET A 328 -16.86 56.61 -1.36
CA MET A 328 -17.13 56.11 -2.71
C MET A 328 -15.86 55.62 -3.43
N GLU A 329 -14.74 56.32 -3.29
CA GLU A 329 -13.45 55.94 -3.88
C GLU A 329 -12.90 54.66 -3.22
N SER A 330 -12.99 54.55 -1.89
CA SER A 330 -12.63 53.33 -1.14
C SER A 330 -13.49 52.14 -1.55
N LEU A 331 -14.82 52.30 -1.63
CA LEU A 331 -15.74 51.24 -2.08
C LEU A 331 -15.51 50.85 -3.55
N GLN A 332 -15.12 51.80 -4.41
CA GLN A 332 -14.74 51.51 -5.79
C GLN A 332 -13.44 50.71 -5.87
N GLU A 333 -12.45 51.03 -5.03
CA GLU A 333 -11.19 50.28 -4.94
C GLU A 333 -11.43 48.86 -4.39
N GLU A 334 -12.20 48.73 -3.32
CA GLU A 334 -12.59 47.44 -2.73
C GLU A 334 -13.35 46.56 -3.75
N ASN A 335 -14.35 47.11 -4.44
CA ASN A 335 -15.07 46.41 -5.49
C ASN A 335 -14.14 45.98 -6.66
N SER A 336 -13.12 46.79 -6.99
CA SER A 336 -12.11 46.38 -7.98
C SER A 336 -11.25 45.21 -7.49
N LYS A 337 -10.83 45.21 -6.21
CA LYS A 337 -10.09 44.11 -5.58
C LYS A 337 -10.92 42.83 -5.55
N LEU A 338 -12.15 42.91 -5.06
CA LEU A 338 -13.11 41.79 -5.05
C LEU A 338 -13.37 41.26 -6.47
N SER A 339 -13.47 42.15 -7.47
CA SER A 339 -13.61 41.75 -8.88
C SER A 339 -12.37 41.00 -9.41
N THR A 340 -11.15 41.41 -9.03
CA THR A 340 -9.93 40.67 -9.39
C THR A 340 -9.82 39.31 -8.70
N GLN A 341 -10.14 39.23 -7.40
CA GLN A 341 -10.17 37.97 -6.65
C GLN A 341 -11.24 37.01 -7.20
N LEU A 342 -12.42 37.53 -7.55
CA LEU A 342 -13.51 36.78 -8.21
C LEU A 342 -13.17 36.35 -9.65
N LYS A 343 -12.20 37.00 -10.30
CA LYS A 343 -11.62 36.53 -11.56
C LYS A 343 -10.61 35.39 -11.30
N GLN A 344 -9.63 35.61 -10.42
CA GLN A 344 -8.59 34.63 -10.07
C GLN A 344 -9.18 33.31 -9.57
N THR A 345 -10.17 33.36 -8.67
CA THR A 345 -10.89 32.17 -8.17
C THR A 345 -11.71 31.45 -9.24
N LYS A 346 -12.16 32.14 -10.29
CA LYS A 346 -12.80 31.53 -11.47
C LYS A 346 -11.81 31.00 -12.51
N GLU A 347 -10.55 31.39 -12.41
CA GLU A 347 -9.46 30.85 -13.22
C GLU A 347 -8.92 29.58 -12.55
N SER A 348 -8.58 29.62 -11.26
CA SER A 348 -8.18 28.43 -10.50
C SER A 348 -9.28 27.35 -10.41
N LEU A 349 -10.57 27.73 -10.32
CA LEU A 349 -11.67 26.76 -10.40
C LEU A 349 -11.72 26.04 -11.75
N ARG A 350 -11.38 26.72 -12.87
CA ARG A 350 -11.27 26.05 -14.18
C ARG A 350 -10.07 25.14 -14.23
N ASP A 351 -8.92 25.55 -13.71
CA ASP A 351 -7.71 24.73 -13.72
C ASP A 351 -7.91 23.44 -12.89
N VAL A 352 -8.61 23.53 -11.75
CA VAL A 352 -9.04 22.37 -10.96
C VAL A 352 -10.06 21.51 -11.74
N GLN A 353 -11.01 22.13 -12.45
CA GLN A 353 -12.00 21.41 -13.25
C GLN A 353 -11.37 20.67 -14.45
N VAL A 354 -10.34 21.23 -15.08
CA VAL A 354 -9.55 20.57 -16.14
C VAL A 354 -8.80 19.38 -15.57
N LYS A 355 -8.00 19.58 -14.50
CA LYS A 355 -7.28 18.50 -13.80
C LYS A 355 -8.20 17.37 -13.32
N LEU A 356 -9.42 17.69 -12.90
CA LEU A 356 -10.44 16.70 -12.53
C LEU A 356 -10.93 15.90 -13.76
N GLY A 357 -11.07 16.54 -14.92
CA GLY A 357 -11.38 15.86 -16.18
C GLY A 357 -10.24 14.94 -16.66
N ASP A 358 -9.00 15.42 -16.57
CA ASP A 358 -7.80 14.65 -16.94
C ASP A 358 -7.67 13.39 -16.07
N THR A 359 -7.71 13.55 -14.74
CA THR A 359 -7.63 12.43 -13.79
C THR A 359 -8.85 11.49 -13.83
N GLU A 360 -10.04 11.98 -14.18
CA GLU A 360 -11.19 11.13 -14.51
C GLU A 360 -10.92 10.28 -15.76
N SER A 361 -10.33 10.85 -16.80
CA SER A 361 -9.96 10.11 -18.02
C SER A 361 -8.91 9.03 -17.74
N GLU A 362 -7.88 9.35 -16.95
CA GLU A 362 -6.87 8.39 -16.49
C GLU A 362 -7.50 7.26 -15.65
N ARG A 363 -8.45 7.60 -14.76
CA ARG A 363 -9.19 6.62 -13.97
C ARG A 363 -10.02 5.68 -14.85
N VAL A 364 -10.67 6.19 -15.90
CA VAL A 364 -11.42 5.37 -16.87
C VAL A 364 -10.48 4.45 -17.65
N VAL A 365 -9.32 4.93 -18.09
CA VAL A 365 -8.30 4.10 -18.76
C VAL A 365 -7.78 3.00 -17.82
N ALA A 366 -7.39 3.34 -16.59
CA ALA A 366 -6.94 2.38 -15.58
C ALA A 366 -8.02 1.36 -15.20
N GLN A 367 -9.28 1.78 -15.09
CA GLN A 367 -10.39 0.85 -14.86
C GLN A 367 -10.52 -0.15 -16.03
N SER A 368 -10.34 0.31 -17.28
CA SER A 368 -10.40 -0.55 -18.47
C SER A 368 -9.22 -1.53 -18.60
N THR A 369 -8.06 -1.23 -18.01
CA THR A 369 -6.95 -2.20 -17.92
C THR A 369 -7.18 -3.18 -16.79
N ILE A 370 -7.76 -2.74 -15.66
CA ILE A 370 -8.17 -3.62 -14.55
C ILE A 370 -9.24 -4.63 -14.98
N THR A 371 -10.22 -4.27 -15.81
CA THR A 371 -11.20 -5.26 -16.33
C THR A 371 -10.54 -6.28 -17.23
N LYS A 372 -9.72 -5.85 -18.20
CA LYS A 372 -8.95 -6.75 -19.09
C LYS A 372 -8.02 -7.70 -18.31
N LEU A 373 -7.35 -7.21 -17.27
CA LEU A 373 -6.51 -8.05 -16.41
C LEU A 373 -7.34 -9.06 -15.61
N ARG A 374 -8.53 -8.69 -15.12
CA ARG A 374 -9.46 -9.63 -14.47
C ARG A 374 -10.01 -10.68 -15.45
N GLU A 375 -10.35 -10.29 -16.67
CA GLU A 375 -10.77 -11.20 -17.74
C GLU A 375 -9.65 -12.21 -18.05
N ASN A 376 -8.41 -11.75 -18.21
CA ASN A 376 -7.24 -12.61 -18.42
C ASN A 376 -6.97 -13.55 -17.22
N VAL A 377 -7.06 -13.06 -15.98
CA VAL A 377 -6.88 -13.90 -14.77
C VAL A 377 -7.99 -14.95 -14.66
N ASN A 378 -9.23 -14.61 -14.99
CA ASN A 378 -10.34 -15.57 -15.01
C ASN A 378 -10.15 -16.64 -16.08
N ALA A 379 -9.67 -16.27 -17.28
CA ALA A 379 -9.32 -17.21 -18.34
C ALA A 379 -8.16 -18.13 -17.94
N LEU A 380 -7.11 -17.60 -17.29
CA LEU A 380 -5.99 -18.39 -16.79
C LEU A 380 -6.42 -19.36 -15.69
N ASN A 381 -7.22 -18.90 -14.73
CA ASN A 381 -7.76 -19.75 -13.65
C ASN A 381 -8.59 -20.90 -14.24
N LYS A 382 -9.48 -20.63 -15.20
CA LYS A 382 -10.25 -21.68 -15.86
C LYS A 382 -9.33 -22.70 -16.54
N ASN A 383 -8.31 -22.26 -17.27
CA ASN A 383 -7.33 -23.17 -17.89
C ASN A 383 -6.56 -24.00 -16.84
N CYS A 384 -6.22 -23.41 -15.68
CA CYS A 384 -5.60 -24.13 -14.58
C CYS A 384 -6.53 -25.16 -13.90
N ASP A 385 -7.84 -24.91 -13.89
CA ASP A 385 -8.84 -25.85 -13.39
C ASP A 385 -9.13 -26.97 -14.43
N ASP A 386 -9.26 -26.63 -15.71
CA ASP A 386 -9.36 -27.57 -16.83
C ASP A 386 -8.14 -28.54 -16.82
N LEU A 387 -6.91 -28.01 -16.71
CA LEU A 387 -5.66 -28.79 -16.58
C LEU A 387 -5.60 -29.65 -15.30
N ARG A 388 -6.22 -29.21 -14.20
CA ARG A 388 -6.28 -29.96 -12.94
C ARG A 388 -7.20 -31.18 -13.09
N ASP A 389 -8.33 -31.02 -13.75
CA ASP A 389 -9.27 -32.12 -14.01
C ASP A 389 -8.69 -33.13 -15.00
N ASP A 390 -7.97 -32.69 -16.04
CA ASP A 390 -7.21 -33.57 -16.93
C ASP A 390 -6.12 -34.36 -16.20
N TYR A 391 -5.34 -33.71 -15.32
CA TYR A 391 -4.36 -34.40 -14.49
C TYR A 391 -5.02 -35.42 -13.55
N ALA A 392 -6.15 -35.07 -12.92
CA ALA A 392 -6.91 -35.99 -12.08
C ALA A 392 -7.52 -37.17 -12.88
N LEU A 393 -7.92 -36.95 -14.14
CA LEU A 393 -8.38 -38.00 -15.05
C LEU A 393 -7.21 -38.92 -15.47
N LEU A 394 -6.04 -38.37 -15.76
CA LEU A 394 -4.83 -39.12 -16.08
C LEU A 394 -4.36 -39.96 -14.88
N GLN A 395 -4.39 -39.40 -13.67
CA GLN A 395 -4.08 -40.13 -12.44
C GLN A 395 -5.04 -41.32 -12.21
N LYS A 396 -6.33 -41.15 -12.47
CA LYS A 396 -7.33 -42.24 -12.43
C LYS A 396 -7.05 -43.32 -13.49
N LYS A 397 -6.71 -42.92 -14.73
CA LYS A 397 -6.32 -43.86 -15.81
C LYS A 397 -5.08 -44.68 -15.42
N TYR A 398 -4.05 -44.04 -14.87
CA TYR A 398 -2.83 -44.72 -14.41
C TYR A 398 -3.10 -45.69 -13.25
N ALA A 399 -3.92 -45.29 -12.27
CA ALA A 399 -4.33 -46.17 -11.18
C ALA A 399 -5.13 -47.40 -11.66
N LEU A 400 -6.00 -47.23 -12.67
CA LEU A 400 -6.73 -48.33 -13.31
C LEU A 400 -5.78 -49.29 -14.04
N GLN A 401 -4.87 -48.77 -14.87
CA GLN A 401 -3.86 -49.59 -15.56
C GLN A 401 -2.97 -50.36 -14.59
N ARG A 402 -2.51 -49.70 -13.51
CA ARG A 402 -1.74 -50.35 -12.45
C ARG A 402 -2.53 -51.48 -11.78
N SER A 403 -3.80 -51.25 -11.43
CA SER A 403 -4.68 -52.26 -10.83
C SER A 403 -4.94 -53.44 -11.77
N GLN A 404 -5.08 -53.18 -13.07
CA GLN A 404 -5.19 -54.22 -14.10
C GLN A 404 -3.91 -55.07 -14.19
N LEU A 405 -2.72 -54.45 -14.21
CA LEU A 405 -1.43 -55.15 -14.21
C LEU A 405 -1.22 -55.98 -12.95
N GLU A 406 -1.44 -55.40 -11.76
CA GLU A 406 -1.37 -56.12 -10.48
C GLU A 406 -2.37 -57.30 -10.46
N GLY A 407 -3.59 -57.11 -10.96
CA GLY A 407 -4.62 -58.16 -11.10
C GLY A 407 -4.27 -59.26 -12.11
N THR A 408 -3.55 -58.95 -13.19
CA THR A 408 -3.06 -59.93 -14.17
C THR A 408 -1.88 -60.73 -13.61
N ILE A 409 -0.98 -60.09 -12.86
CA ILE A 409 0.20 -60.72 -12.24
C ILE A 409 -0.20 -61.63 -11.06
N LEU A 410 -1.32 -61.35 -10.38
CA LEU A 410 -1.77 -62.08 -9.20
C LEU A 410 -2.74 -63.26 -9.46
N GLN A 411 -3.01 -63.65 -10.72
CA GLN A 411 -3.77 -64.87 -10.99
C GLN A 411 -2.89 -66.13 -10.89
N PRO A 412 -3.17 -67.08 -9.96
CA PRO A 412 -2.44 -68.34 -9.89
C PRO A 412 -2.86 -69.29 -11.01
N ALA A 413 -1.90 -70.08 -11.51
CA ALA A 413 -2.11 -70.98 -12.65
C ALA A 413 -3.18 -72.06 -12.38
N ALA A 414 -4.29 -72.01 -13.11
CA ALA A 414 -5.31 -73.07 -13.14
C ALA A 414 -6.02 -73.12 -14.51
N LYS A 415 -6.32 -74.35 -14.98
CA LYS A 415 -7.12 -74.67 -16.20
C LYS A 415 -6.42 -74.54 -17.56
N THR A 416 -5.35 -75.31 -17.73
CA THR A 416 -5.24 -76.44 -18.70
C THR A 416 -5.98 -76.41 -20.06
N THR A 417 -5.30 -77.00 -21.07
CA THR A 417 -5.87 -77.79 -22.20
C THR A 417 -5.89 -77.13 -23.60
N THR A 418 -4.76 -77.32 -24.30
CA THR A 418 -4.61 -77.62 -25.75
C THR A 418 -5.50 -76.89 -26.80
N HIS A 419 -4.86 -76.14 -27.70
CA HIS A 419 -4.67 -76.61 -29.09
C HIS A 419 -3.57 -75.86 -29.86
N SER A 420 -3.05 -76.54 -30.88
CA SER A 420 -2.25 -76.11 -32.05
C SER A 420 -1.88 -74.63 -32.24
N MET A 421 -0.62 -74.39 -32.62
CA MET A 421 -0.25 -73.26 -33.49
C MET A 421 -0.89 -73.45 -34.88
N PRO A 422 -1.46 -72.38 -35.46
CA PRO A 422 -1.33 -72.01 -36.87
C PRO A 422 -0.46 -70.74 -37.04
N PRO A 423 -0.12 -70.28 -38.27
CA PRO A 423 1.12 -69.52 -38.49
C PRO A 423 1.15 -68.02 -38.16
N PHE A 424 2.39 -67.54 -38.03
CA PHE A 424 2.83 -66.14 -37.99
C PHE A 424 2.69 -65.48 -39.37
N GLU A 425 1.51 -64.93 -39.72
CA GLU A 425 1.34 -64.24 -41.03
C GLU A 425 0.12 -63.28 -41.14
N GLU A 426 -0.07 -62.29 -40.25
CA GLU A 426 -1.08 -61.20 -40.51
C GLU A 426 -0.84 -59.80 -39.87
N ASP A 427 0.04 -59.64 -38.87
CA ASP A 427 0.13 -58.39 -38.08
C ASP A 427 0.57 -57.10 -38.83
N GLN A 428 1.14 -57.20 -40.04
CA GLN A 428 1.60 -56.02 -40.78
C GLN A 428 0.47 -55.07 -41.22
N ASP A 429 -0.73 -55.58 -41.49
CA ASP A 429 -1.81 -54.76 -42.04
C ASP A 429 -2.73 -54.18 -40.96
N LEU A 430 -2.61 -54.63 -39.71
CA LEU A 430 -3.21 -53.97 -38.55
C LEU A 430 -2.39 -52.74 -38.11
N LEU A 431 -1.05 -52.85 -38.13
CA LEU A 431 -0.16 -51.70 -37.88
C LEU A 431 -0.39 -50.58 -38.91
N LYS A 432 -0.42 -50.92 -40.21
CA LYS A 432 -0.71 -49.95 -41.28
C LYS A 432 -2.10 -49.33 -41.18
N LYS A 433 -3.09 -49.99 -40.56
CA LYS A 433 -4.41 -49.39 -40.32
C LYS A 433 -4.35 -48.34 -39.22
N LEU A 434 -3.76 -48.66 -38.06
CA LEU A 434 -3.59 -47.68 -36.98
C LEU A 434 -2.77 -46.46 -37.42
N GLU A 435 -1.69 -46.68 -38.19
CA GLU A 435 -0.84 -45.59 -38.70
C GLU A 435 -1.61 -44.63 -39.62
N ASN A 436 -2.50 -45.15 -40.48
CA ASN A 436 -3.37 -44.32 -41.33
C ASN A 436 -4.50 -43.61 -40.54
N GLU A 437 -5.09 -44.23 -39.52
CA GLU A 437 -6.10 -43.58 -38.66
C GLU A 437 -5.50 -42.44 -37.81
N TRP A 438 -4.25 -42.61 -37.34
CA TRP A 438 -3.50 -41.53 -36.68
C TRP A 438 -3.14 -40.41 -37.65
N ALA A 439 -2.59 -40.74 -38.84
CA ALA A 439 -2.26 -39.75 -39.86
C ALA A 439 -3.46 -38.91 -40.29
N SER A 440 -4.65 -39.53 -40.46
CA SER A 440 -5.88 -38.83 -40.84
C SER A 440 -6.47 -37.94 -39.74
N SER A 441 -5.98 -38.02 -38.50
CA SER A 441 -6.46 -37.21 -37.37
C SER A 441 -5.59 -35.97 -37.08
N VAL A 442 -4.40 -35.87 -37.69
CA VAL A 442 -3.44 -34.76 -37.47
C VAL A 442 -3.33 -33.91 -38.75
N SER A 443 -4.47 -33.43 -39.25
CA SER A 443 -4.55 -32.57 -40.44
C SER A 443 -5.79 -31.68 -40.46
N GLN A 444 -6.01 -30.91 -39.38
CA GLN A 444 -6.83 -29.71 -39.47
C GLN A 444 -6.35 -28.59 -38.52
N ASP A 445 -6.09 -27.41 -39.12
CA ASP A 445 -5.99 -26.07 -38.51
C ASP A 445 -5.03 -25.87 -37.33
N VAL A 446 -3.71 -25.91 -37.61
CA VAL A 446 -2.70 -25.15 -36.87
C VAL A 446 -2.14 -24.05 -37.76
N HIS A 447 -2.44 -22.80 -37.44
CA HIS A 447 -1.82 -21.63 -38.08
C HIS A 447 -0.72 -21.08 -37.16
N GLU A 448 0.53 -21.19 -37.59
CA GLU A 448 1.69 -20.73 -36.82
C GLU A 448 1.79 -19.19 -36.77
N SER A 449 2.41 -18.69 -35.71
CA SER A 449 3.10 -17.39 -35.69
C SER A 449 4.25 -17.47 -34.68
N PRO A 450 5.47 -17.05 -35.05
CA PRO A 450 6.68 -17.46 -34.32
C PRO A 450 6.91 -16.65 -33.04
N ILE A 451 7.40 -17.34 -32.01
CA ILE A 451 8.07 -16.73 -30.86
C ILE A 451 9.57 -16.69 -31.20
N ASN A 452 10.14 -15.49 -31.32
CA ASN A 452 11.59 -15.32 -31.37
C ASN A 452 12.13 -15.14 -29.95
N GLU A 453 12.85 -16.14 -29.45
CA GLU A 453 13.59 -16.08 -28.19
C GLU A 453 15.07 -15.81 -28.50
N GLU A 454 15.54 -14.57 -28.35
CA GLU A 454 16.97 -14.25 -28.43
C GLU A 454 17.42 -13.42 -27.21
N LEU A 455 17.85 -14.18 -26.20
CA LEU A 455 18.99 -13.98 -25.30
C LEU A 455 19.43 -12.56 -24.86
N LEU A 456 19.72 -12.44 -23.57
CA LEU A 456 20.41 -11.30 -22.97
C LEU A 456 21.78 -11.05 -23.63
N MET A 457 22.13 -9.77 -23.86
CA MET A 457 23.30 -9.12 -23.26
C MET A 457 23.49 -7.67 -23.75
N SER A 458 23.48 -6.69 -22.83
CA SER A 458 24.47 -5.61 -22.81
C SER A 458 24.36 -4.78 -21.52
N THR A 459 25.49 -4.38 -20.95
CA THR A 459 25.59 -3.38 -19.88
C THR A 459 26.02 -2.04 -20.46
N GLY A 460 25.28 -0.96 -20.21
CA GLY A 460 25.73 0.39 -20.58
C GLY A 460 24.77 1.52 -20.19
N THR A 461 25.31 2.54 -19.52
CA THR A 461 24.77 3.91 -19.50
C THR A 461 25.24 4.66 -20.77
N PRO A 462 24.50 5.65 -21.29
CA PRO A 462 24.49 7.04 -20.77
C PRO A 462 23.06 7.50 -20.37
N ASP A 463 22.79 8.63 -19.71
CA ASP A 463 23.37 9.99 -19.68
C ASP A 463 22.90 10.95 -20.82
N LEU A 464 23.04 12.25 -20.59
CA LEU A 464 22.07 13.29 -20.93
C LEU A 464 22.05 13.87 -22.36
N SER A 465 20.86 14.41 -22.69
CA SER A 465 20.61 15.56 -23.58
C SER A 465 20.76 15.40 -25.10
N ARG A 466 19.64 15.59 -25.81
CA ARG A 466 19.60 16.39 -27.05
C ARG A 466 18.19 16.96 -27.29
N VAL A 467 18.14 18.17 -27.85
CA VAL A 467 16.92 18.91 -28.24
C VAL A 467 16.66 18.70 -29.75
N GLU A 468 15.48 19.13 -30.21
CA GLU A 468 15.17 19.62 -31.57
C GLU A 468 14.33 18.70 -32.47
N THR A 469 13.03 18.97 -32.43
CA THR A 469 11.97 18.87 -33.46
C THR A 469 12.30 18.28 -34.85
N GLN A 470 11.39 17.42 -35.34
CA GLN A 470 10.63 17.75 -36.56
C GLN A 470 9.30 16.98 -36.67
N GLU A 471 8.33 17.59 -37.36
CA GLU A 471 7.02 16.99 -37.70
C GLU A 471 7.13 16.03 -38.90
N LEU A 472 6.10 15.19 -39.11
CA LEU A 472 5.51 15.03 -40.45
C LEU A 472 4.05 14.53 -40.38
N PHE A 473 3.29 14.85 -41.43
CA PHE A 473 1.83 14.65 -41.56
C PHE A 473 1.48 13.31 -42.22
N MET A 474 0.28 12.77 -41.95
CA MET A 474 -0.84 12.43 -42.89
C MET A 474 -2.03 11.92 -42.02
N ASN A 475 -3.31 12.33 -42.13
CA ASN A 475 -4.21 12.79 -43.20
C ASN A 475 -4.97 11.67 -43.95
N ASN A 476 -6.23 11.40 -43.52
CA ASN A 476 -7.37 10.74 -44.20
C ASN A 476 -8.56 10.74 -43.21
N GLY A 477 -9.85 10.73 -43.58
CA GLY A 477 -10.49 10.90 -44.89
C GLY A 477 -11.89 10.25 -44.97
N SER A 478 -12.93 11.03 -45.32
CA SER A 478 -14.30 10.65 -45.78
C SER A 478 -15.44 10.26 -44.79
N SER A 479 -16.66 10.76 -45.10
CA SER A 479 -18.05 10.22 -44.93
C SER A 479 -18.55 9.61 -43.59
N SER A 480 -19.84 9.71 -43.21
CA SER A 480 -21.01 10.48 -43.74
C SER A 480 -22.19 10.49 -42.75
N MET A 481 -23.01 11.55 -42.75
CA MET A 481 -24.29 11.65 -42.02
C MET A 481 -25.47 10.99 -42.77
N PRO A 482 -26.50 10.49 -42.05
CA PRO A 482 -27.88 10.40 -42.53
C PRO A 482 -28.78 11.52 -41.96
N THR A 483 -29.71 11.97 -42.79
CA THR A 483 -30.60 13.14 -42.67
C THR A 483 -31.68 13.09 -41.59
N THR A 484 -32.17 14.28 -41.22
CA THR A 484 -33.47 14.53 -40.54
C THR A 484 -34.67 14.20 -41.45
N PRO A 485 -35.89 14.28 -40.90
CA PRO A 485 -36.95 15.04 -41.57
C PRO A 485 -37.59 16.13 -40.67
N VAL A 486 -38.29 17.09 -41.29
CA VAL A 486 -38.98 18.22 -40.64
C VAL A 486 -40.39 18.39 -41.22
N LEU A 487 -41.40 18.52 -40.36
CA LEU A 487 -42.75 19.04 -40.65
C LEU A 487 -43.29 19.75 -39.39
N THR A 488 -43.30 21.09 -39.33
CA THR A 488 -44.39 22.05 -39.70
C THR A 488 -45.44 22.36 -38.60
N ASP A 489 -45.42 23.63 -38.19
CA ASP A 489 -46.54 24.52 -37.83
C ASP A 489 -47.35 24.45 -36.51
N SER A 490 -47.71 25.68 -36.10
CA SER A 490 -48.90 26.13 -35.34
C SER A 490 -49.01 26.01 -33.81
N ARG A 491 -48.73 27.17 -33.17
CA ARG A 491 -49.63 27.95 -32.28
C ARG A 491 -50.10 27.42 -30.91
N ASN A 492 -49.92 28.33 -29.94
CA ASN A 492 -50.77 28.65 -28.77
C ASN A 492 -50.63 27.92 -27.42
N ASN A 493 -50.74 28.78 -26.39
CA ASN A 493 -51.22 28.57 -25.02
C ASN A 493 -50.42 27.78 -23.97
N SER A 494 -49.84 28.58 -23.04
CA SER A 494 -50.34 28.66 -21.66
C SER A 494 -50.41 27.39 -20.81
N PHE A 495 -49.25 26.96 -20.29
CA PHE A 495 -49.16 26.08 -19.12
C PHE A 495 -48.15 26.64 -18.10
N PHE A 496 -48.63 27.50 -17.20
CA PHE A 496 -48.14 27.64 -15.82
C PHE A 496 -49.05 28.60 -15.05
N ASN A 497 -50.04 28.07 -14.33
CA ASN A 497 -50.82 28.84 -13.35
C ASN A 497 -51.45 27.91 -12.31
N GLY A 498 -51.26 28.21 -11.02
CA GLY A 498 -51.73 27.42 -9.89
C GLY A 498 -50.72 26.38 -9.38
N LEU A 499 -50.61 26.12 -8.08
CA LEU A 499 -51.18 26.86 -6.93
C LEU A 499 -50.38 26.51 -5.65
N GLY A 500 -50.33 27.39 -4.66
CA GLY A 500 -49.65 27.14 -3.38
C GLY A 500 -49.45 28.42 -2.55
N ASP A 501 -50.28 28.62 -1.54
CA ASP A 501 -50.37 29.86 -0.77
C ASP A 501 -49.28 30.02 0.30
N ILE A 502 -48.71 31.23 0.41
CA ILE A 502 -48.02 31.75 1.60
C ILE A 502 -48.46 33.22 1.81
N PRO A 503 -48.68 33.73 3.04
CA PRO A 503 -49.63 34.83 3.29
C PRO A 503 -49.22 36.27 2.94
N GLU A 504 -50.22 37.15 3.13
CA GLU A 504 -50.34 38.52 2.62
C GLU A 504 -49.89 39.60 3.63
N GLU A 505 -48.61 39.97 3.67
CA GLU A 505 -48.18 41.21 4.37
C GLU A 505 -46.90 41.87 3.78
N ALA A 506 -46.95 42.25 2.49
CA ALA A 506 -45.87 43.05 1.86
C ALA A 506 -46.35 44.01 0.75
N SER A 507 -47.66 44.21 0.59
CA SER A 507 -48.28 44.86 -0.59
C SER A 507 -48.16 46.39 -0.64
N ALA A 508 -47.10 46.98 -0.07
CA ALA A 508 -46.94 48.42 0.09
C ALA A 508 -45.51 48.92 -0.22
N LEU A 509 -45.07 48.85 -1.49
CA LEU A 509 -44.02 49.74 -2.06
C LEU A 509 -43.83 49.58 -3.61
N LYS A 510 -44.91 49.38 -4.39
CA LYS A 510 -44.79 49.17 -5.85
C LYS A 510 -45.80 49.93 -6.73
N SER A 511 -46.14 51.17 -6.34
CA SER A 511 -47.02 52.05 -7.14
C SER A 511 -46.47 53.48 -7.26
N LEU A 512 -45.36 53.64 -7.98
CA LEU A 512 -44.84 54.97 -8.37
C LEU A 512 -43.90 54.93 -9.60
N ASN A 513 -44.22 54.09 -10.60
CA ASN A 513 -43.50 54.09 -11.88
C ASN A 513 -44.43 53.82 -13.08
N ASN A 514 -45.30 54.78 -13.42
CA ASN A 514 -45.75 54.96 -14.80
C ASN A 514 -46.44 56.30 -15.02
N LYS A 515 -46.08 56.99 -16.12
CA LYS A 515 -46.75 58.17 -16.71
C LYS A 515 -46.70 59.48 -15.88
N LYS A 516 -46.60 60.67 -16.47
CA LYS A 516 -46.03 61.11 -17.78
C LYS A 516 -46.00 62.65 -17.74
N SER A 517 -44.87 63.29 -18.02
CA SER A 517 -44.91 64.62 -18.66
C SER A 517 -43.63 64.94 -19.44
N SER A 518 -43.81 65.11 -20.74
CA SER A 518 -42.96 65.89 -21.64
C SER A 518 -43.02 67.38 -21.28
N ALA A 519 -42.05 68.24 -21.59
CA ALA A 519 -40.68 68.03 -22.06
C ALA A 519 -39.96 69.41 -22.03
N SER A 520 -38.63 69.43 -22.04
CA SER A 520 -37.85 70.52 -22.68
C SER A 520 -36.36 70.20 -22.82
N LEU A 521 -35.83 70.55 -24.00
CA LEU A 521 -34.46 70.97 -24.31
C LEU A 521 -33.29 69.98 -24.09
N LEU A 522 -32.74 69.56 -25.25
CA LEU A 522 -31.31 69.40 -25.60
C LEU A 522 -30.43 68.51 -24.68
N ASN A 523 -29.91 67.37 -25.13
CA ASN A 523 -29.08 67.14 -26.33
C ASN A 523 -27.85 68.06 -26.46
N LEU A 524 -26.84 67.84 -25.61
CA LEU A 524 -25.45 67.91 -26.04
C LEU A 524 -24.59 66.94 -25.21
N ALA A 525 -23.99 65.96 -25.87
CA ALA A 525 -23.01 65.06 -25.28
C ALA A 525 -21.58 65.63 -25.36
N ALA A 526 -20.64 64.96 -24.68
CA ALA A 526 -19.18 65.15 -24.80
C ALA A 526 -18.60 66.52 -24.39
N SER A 527 -18.34 66.69 -23.08
CA SER A 527 -17.22 67.53 -22.62
C SER A 527 -16.62 67.01 -21.31
N ARG A 528 -15.86 65.91 -21.38
CA ARG A 528 -14.89 65.53 -20.34
C ARG A 528 -13.48 65.89 -20.82
N ARG A 529 -12.94 67.00 -20.32
CA ARG A 529 -11.51 67.29 -20.43
C ARG A 529 -10.74 66.30 -19.56
N LYS A 530 -9.92 65.43 -20.17
CA LYS A 530 -8.74 64.85 -19.53
C LYS A 530 -7.50 65.41 -20.25
N SER A 531 -6.46 65.69 -19.48
CA SER A 531 -5.24 66.34 -19.93
C SER A 531 -4.05 65.39 -19.93
N SER A 532 -3.14 65.61 -20.88
CA SER A 532 -1.77 65.07 -20.96
C SER A 532 -1.60 63.62 -21.46
N LEU A 533 -0.50 63.47 -22.19
CA LEU A 533 0.22 62.25 -22.56
C LEU A 533 -0.48 61.18 -23.43
N THR A 534 -0.24 61.24 -24.74
CA THR A 534 0.09 60.10 -25.62
C THR A 534 0.86 60.64 -26.83
N GLN A 535 1.82 59.88 -27.37
CA GLN A 535 2.63 60.30 -28.52
C GLN A 535 1.83 60.29 -29.84
N MET A 536 2.21 61.16 -30.78
CA MET A 536 1.68 61.13 -32.16
C MET A 536 2.54 60.26 -33.07
N VAL A 537 1.91 59.33 -33.81
CA VAL A 537 2.53 58.58 -34.91
C VAL A 537 1.50 58.41 -36.04
N ASN A 538 1.80 59.00 -37.21
CA ASN A 538 1.21 58.71 -38.55
C ASN A 538 -0.30 59.04 -38.76
N ASN A 539 -0.81 59.37 -39.96
CA ASN A 539 -0.20 59.41 -41.31
C ASN A 539 -0.93 60.39 -42.27
N GLY A 540 -0.19 61.09 -43.15
CA GLY A 540 -0.68 61.78 -44.38
C GLY A 540 -1.46 63.11 -44.21
N PRO A 541 -1.70 63.89 -45.30
CA PRO A 541 -1.46 63.60 -46.73
C PRO A 541 -0.55 64.61 -47.49
N SER A 542 -0.23 64.25 -48.74
CA SER A 542 0.23 65.03 -49.94
C SER A 542 1.06 66.33 -49.87
N GLU A 543 2.16 66.26 -50.63
CA GLU A 543 2.63 67.23 -51.66
C GLU A 543 3.40 68.52 -51.33
N ASN A 544 4.49 68.70 -52.11
CA ASN A 544 5.25 69.93 -52.42
C ASN A 544 5.94 70.64 -51.22
N ASN A 545 7.23 70.96 -51.24
CA ASN A 545 8.10 71.31 -52.37
C ASN A 545 9.59 71.07 -52.02
N THR A 546 10.47 70.85 -53.01
CA THR A 546 11.92 70.70 -52.81
C THR A 546 12.63 72.06 -52.85
N VAL A 547 13.38 72.39 -51.79
CA VAL A 547 14.36 73.49 -51.80
C VAL A 547 15.69 73.00 -51.21
N ILE A 548 16.74 73.14 -52.01
CA ILE A 548 18.13 72.80 -51.67
C ILE A 548 18.74 73.93 -50.86
N ASN A 549 19.61 73.61 -49.89
CA ASN A 549 20.78 74.45 -49.61
C ASN A 549 21.85 73.65 -48.85
N GLU A 550 22.88 73.22 -49.57
CA GLU A 550 24.16 72.83 -48.99
C GLU A 550 24.94 74.11 -48.62
N THR A 551 25.54 74.17 -47.43
CA THR A 551 26.72 75.00 -47.13
C THR A 551 27.28 74.66 -45.74
N ASN A 552 28.54 75.00 -45.51
CA ASN A 552 29.21 74.98 -44.19
C ASN A 552 29.53 73.60 -43.58
N ALA A 553 30.43 72.88 -44.25
CA ALA A 553 31.44 72.10 -43.53
C ALA A 553 32.43 73.06 -42.79
N VAL A 554 33.47 72.50 -42.14
CA VAL A 554 34.57 73.23 -41.46
C VAL A 554 34.27 73.74 -40.02
N SER A 555 33.49 72.99 -39.23
CA SER A 555 33.44 73.17 -37.75
C SER A 555 33.28 71.87 -36.93
N ASN A 556 33.10 70.71 -37.59
CA ASN A 556 32.77 69.44 -36.93
C ASN A 556 33.97 68.64 -36.37
N ALA A 557 34.75 69.25 -35.47
CA ALA A 557 35.76 68.57 -34.67
C ALA A 557 35.36 68.48 -33.18
N ALA A 558 35.18 69.64 -32.53
CA ALA A 558 34.78 69.70 -31.12
C ALA A 558 33.34 69.19 -30.88
N SER A 559 32.41 69.53 -31.78
CA SER A 559 31.02 69.06 -31.72
C SER A 559 30.91 67.54 -31.83
N ALA A 560 31.70 66.91 -32.71
CA ALA A 560 31.72 65.45 -32.88
C ALA A 560 32.19 64.73 -31.61
N GLN A 561 33.20 65.26 -30.91
CA GLN A 561 33.65 64.70 -29.63
C GLN A 561 32.59 64.88 -28.53
N GLN A 562 31.90 66.04 -28.46
CA GLN A 562 30.82 66.26 -27.50
C GLN A 562 29.58 65.39 -27.77
N ILE A 563 29.21 65.18 -29.04
CA ILE A 563 28.12 64.28 -29.42
C ILE A 563 28.47 62.83 -29.05
N ASN A 564 29.72 62.40 -29.25
CA ASN A 564 30.16 61.08 -28.82
C ASN A 564 30.12 60.93 -27.29
N THR A 565 30.53 61.93 -26.49
CA THR A 565 30.41 61.82 -25.02
C THR A 565 28.95 61.81 -24.54
N GLN A 566 28.05 62.53 -25.20
CA GLN A 566 26.61 62.47 -24.91
C GLN A 566 26.00 61.11 -25.29
N LEU A 567 26.38 60.54 -26.43
CA LEU A 567 25.93 59.21 -26.87
C LEU A 567 26.46 58.11 -25.95
N VAL A 568 27.74 58.17 -25.55
CA VAL A 568 28.33 57.27 -24.55
C VAL A 568 27.66 57.45 -23.18
N SER A 569 27.33 58.67 -22.76
CA SER A 569 26.58 58.91 -21.52
C SER A 569 25.16 58.33 -21.60
N ARG A 570 24.50 58.41 -22.76
CA ARG A 570 23.16 57.86 -22.97
C ARG A 570 23.16 56.33 -23.02
N LEU A 571 24.14 55.72 -23.68
CA LEU A 571 24.37 54.28 -23.64
C LEU A 571 24.73 53.83 -22.21
N GLY A 572 25.54 54.60 -21.47
CA GLY A 572 25.88 54.31 -20.07
C GLY A 572 24.67 54.38 -19.13
N SER A 573 23.73 55.31 -19.34
CA SER A 573 22.45 55.31 -18.62
C SER A 573 21.53 54.17 -19.05
N GLU A 574 21.51 53.80 -20.33
CA GLU A 574 20.68 52.72 -20.85
C GLU A 574 21.18 51.34 -20.39
N VAL A 575 22.49 51.13 -20.39
CA VAL A 575 23.14 49.94 -19.80
C VAL A 575 22.82 49.85 -18.31
N ARG A 576 22.95 50.92 -17.53
CA ARG A 576 22.54 50.92 -16.11
C ARG A 576 21.06 50.66 -15.91
N ARG A 577 20.20 51.13 -16.82
CA ARG A 577 18.76 50.86 -16.82
C ARG A 577 18.53 49.36 -17.04
N LEU A 578 19.13 48.78 -18.07
CA LEU A 578 19.06 47.35 -18.39
C LEU A 578 19.70 46.46 -17.31
N GLU A 579 20.79 46.88 -16.68
CA GLU A 579 21.40 46.21 -15.51
C GLU A 579 20.43 46.21 -14.32
N SER A 580 19.75 47.33 -14.06
CA SER A 580 18.73 47.41 -13.00
C SER A 580 17.46 46.61 -13.34
N GLU A 581 17.05 46.57 -14.60
CA GLU A 581 15.92 45.75 -15.06
C GLU A 581 16.26 44.26 -14.96
N LEU A 582 17.45 43.84 -15.41
CA LEU A 582 17.93 42.46 -15.30
C LEU A 582 18.06 42.03 -13.83
N SER A 583 18.62 42.89 -12.97
CA SER A 583 18.68 42.65 -11.53
C SER A 583 17.28 42.50 -10.92
N SER A 584 16.31 43.35 -11.32
CA SER A 584 14.92 43.24 -10.86
C SER A 584 14.19 42.00 -11.39
N LEU A 585 14.48 41.56 -12.63
CA LEU A 585 13.95 40.32 -13.19
C LEU A 585 14.56 39.09 -12.51
N GLN A 586 15.85 39.13 -12.19
CA GLN A 586 16.53 38.07 -11.46
C GLN A 586 15.96 37.95 -10.05
N GLN A 587 15.79 39.08 -9.33
CA GLN A 587 15.15 39.08 -8.02
C GLN A 587 13.70 38.59 -8.09
N ALA A 588 12.92 39.02 -9.08
CA ALA A 588 11.54 38.56 -9.28
C ALA A 588 11.46 37.05 -9.60
N TYR A 589 12.39 36.54 -10.40
CA TYR A 589 12.51 35.11 -10.71
C TYR A 589 12.87 34.30 -9.45
N GLU A 590 13.80 34.80 -8.63
CA GLU A 590 14.22 34.16 -7.38
C GLU A 590 13.06 34.12 -6.37
N THR A 591 12.32 35.22 -6.18
CA THR A 591 11.10 35.22 -5.35
C THR A 591 9.98 34.33 -5.89
N LEU A 592 9.85 34.20 -7.22
CA LEU A 592 8.85 33.31 -7.84
C LEU A 592 9.24 31.84 -7.70
N GLN A 593 10.54 31.53 -7.71
CA GLN A 593 11.06 30.19 -7.44
C GLN A 593 10.89 29.83 -5.96
N GLU A 594 11.10 30.77 -5.02
CA GLU A 594 10.76 30.60 -3.60
C GLU A 594 9.25 30.39 -3.39
N GLU A 595 8.38 31.20 -4.00
CA GLU A 595 6.92 31.06 -3.91
C GLU A 595 6.44 29.71 -4.48
N LYS A 596 6.99 29.30 -5.62
CA LYS A 596 6.74 27.98 -6.23
C LYS A 596 7.16 26.84 -5.29
N ASP A 597 8.35 26.90 -4.71
CA ASP A 597 8.86 25.81 -3.86
C ASP A 597 8.15 25.77 -2.50
N ALA A 598 7.74 26.93 -1.97
CA ALA A 598 6.83 27.02 -0.82
C ALA A 598 5.46 26.39 -1.14
N SER A 599 4.86 26.73 -2.28
CA SER A 599 3.58 26.16 -2.73
C SER A 599 3.69 24.65 -2.99
N ASN A 600 4.80 24.17 -3.55
CA ASN A 600 5.07 22.73 -3.68
C ASN A 600 5.14 22.03 -2.30
N SER A 601 5.74 22.68 -1.29
CA SER A 601 5.78 22.14 0.08
C SER A 601 4.39 22.08 0.73
N GLU A 602 3.54 23.08 0.47
CA GLU A 602 2.14 23.09 0.91
C GLU A 602 1.31 22.01 0.20
N ILE A 603 1.49 21.83 -1.11
CA ILE A 603 0.84 20.76 -1.89
C ILE A 603 1.22 19.39 -1.35
N LEU A 604 2.51 19.14 -1.04
CA LEU A 604 2.95 17.88 -0.43
C LEU A 604 2.31 17.65 0.94
N LYS A 605 2.28 18.67 1.80
CA LYS A 605 1.62 18.59 3.12
C LYS A 605 0.11 18.32 2.99
N LEU A 606 -0.57 18.98 2.06
CA LEU A 606 -1.99 18.75 1.77
C LEU A 606 -2.24 17.37 1.19
N MET A 607 -1.30 16.78 0.43
CA MET A 607 -1.38 15.38 -0.01
C MET A 607 -1.25 14.41 1.16
N GLU A 608 -0.30 14.61 2.08
CA GLU A 608 -0.15 13.78 3.29
C GLU A 608 -1.39 13.86 4.20
N GLU A 609 -1.91 15.06 4.44
CA GLU A 609 -3.15 15.28 5.22
C GLU A 609 -4.38 14.64 4.56
N ASN A 610 -4.46 14.67 3.21
CA ASN A 610 -5.53 14.00 2.46
C ASN A 610 -5.41 12.48 2.53
N ASP A 611 -4.20 11.91 2.45
CA ASP A 611 -3.98 10.47 2.57
C ASP A 611 -4.21 9.94 4.00
N GLU A 612 -3.85 10.68 5.06
CA GLU A 612 -4.27 10.32 6.41
C GLU A 612 -5.79 10.49 6.59
N THR A 613 -6.41 11.50 5.97
CA THR A 613 -7.88 11.63 5.93
C THR A 613 -8.54 10.43 5.24
N LYS A 614 -7.97 9.88 4.16
CA LYS A 614 -8.44 8.63 3.53
C LYS A 614 -8.29 7.44 4.50
N LYS A 615 -7.14 7.29 5.17
CA LYS A 615 -6.91 6.25 6.19
C LYS A 615 -7.92 6.33 7.34
N ILE A 616 -8.23 7.54 7.82
CA ILE A 616 -9.22 7.78 8.88
C ILE A 616 -10.64 7.45 8.38
N LYS A 617 -11.01 7.84 7.15
CA LYS A 617 -12.30 7.47 6.54
C LYS A 617 -12.48 5.96 6.43
N LEU A 618 -11.48 5.24 5.93
CA LEU A 618 -11.53 3.77 5.83
C LEU A 618 -11.65 3.09 7.21
N LYS A 619 -10.95 3.57 8.24
CA LYS A 619 -11.11 3.11 9.63
C LYS A 619 -12.51 3.39 10.16
N ASN A 620 -13.10 4.55 9.84
CA ASN A 620 -14.44 4.93 10.27
C ASN A 620 -15.53 4.08 9.57
N GLU A 621 -15.38 3.83 8.26
CA GLU A 621 -16.25 2.90 7.52
C GLU A 621 -16.21 1.48 8.08
N ASP A 622 -15.02 0.98 8.46
CA ASP A 622 -14.90 -0.35 9.06
C ASP A 622 -15.49 -0.41 10.48
N LEU A 623 -15.21 0.59 11.33
CA LEU A 623 -15.86 0.72 12.63
C LEU A 623 -17.39 0.83 12.51
N GLN A 624 -17.90 1.53 11.50
CA GLN A 624 -19.33 1.62 11.24
C GLN A 624 -19.92 0.27 10.79
N ARG A 625 -19.21 -0.51 9.97
CA ARG A 625 -19.59 -1.91 9.65
C ARG A 625 -19.60 -2.77 10.90
N GLN A 626 -18.57 -2.69 11.76
CA GLN A 626 -18.53 -3.41 13.03
C GLN A 626 -19.72 -3.03 13.94
N VAL A 627 -20.04 -1.74 14.06
CA VAL A 627 -21.22 -1.27 14.82
C VAL A 627 -22.53 -1.82 14.24
N THR A 628 -22.76 -1.74 12.92
CA THR A 628 -23.97 -2.33 12.31
C THR A 628 -24.05 -3.85 12.49
N THR A 629 -22.90 -4.54 12.47
CA THR A 629 -22.83 -5.99 12.73
C THR A 629 -23.18 -6.32 14.18
N LEU A 630 -22.65 -5.56 15.14
CA LEU A 630 -22.96 -5.70 16.57
C LEU A 630 -24.42 -5.32 16.88
N GLN A 631 -24.99 -4.34 16.16
CA GLN A 631 -26.42 -4.00 16.26
C GLN A 631 -27.30 -5.15 15.77
N ALA A 632 -27.02 -5.76 14.62
CA ALA A 632 -27.74 -6.93 14.13
C ALA A 632 -27.58 -8.16 15.05
N GLN A 633 -26.41 -8.35 15.65
CA GLN A 633 -26.19 -9.39 16.67
C GLN A 633 -26.98 -9.11 17.95
N LEU A 634 -27.08 -7.85 18.39
CA LEU A 634 -27.89 -7.47 19.54
C LEU A 634 -29.39 -7.63 19.25
N GLU A 635 -29.85 -7.25 18.07
CA GLU A 635 -31.25 -7.39 17.64
C GLU A 635 -31.68 -8.86 17.56
N THR A 636 -30.85 -9.72 16.93
CA THR A 636 -31.11 -11.17 16.92
C THR A 636 -31.00 -11.80 18.31
N ALA A 637 -30.10 -11.34 19.18
CA ALA A 637 -30.03 -11.79 20.57
C ALA A 637 -31.25 -11.35 21.41
N LEU A 638 -31.80 -10.15 21.15
CA LEU A 638 -33.04 -9.66 21.76
C LEU A 638 -34.26 -10.44 21.26
N GLN A 639 -34.33 -10.76 19.96
CA GLN A 639 -35.39 -11.62 19.42
C GLN A 639 -35.34 -13.02 20.03
N LEU A 640 -34.16 -13.67 20.04
CA LEU A 640 -33.95 -14.98 20.68
C LEU A 640 -34.15 -14.98 22.20
N LEU A 641 -34.13 -13.81 22.85
CA LEU A 641 -34.51 -13.64 24.25
C LEU A 641 -36.03 -13.52 24.39
N GLY A 642 -36.69 -12.75 23.52
CA GLY A 642 -38.14 -12.64 23.44
C GLY A 642 -38.82 -13.99 23.20
N GLU A 643 -38.40 -14.74 22.19
CA GLU A 643 -38.87 -16.10 21.88
C GLU A 643 -38.70 -17.06 23.07
N LYS A 644 -37.67 -16.88 23.89
CA LYS A 644 -37.45 -17.66 25.12
C LYS A 644 -38.33 -17.21 26.28
N THR A 645 -38.59 -15.91 26.42
CA THR A 645 -39.53 -15.39 27.42
C THR A 645 -40.94 -15.85 27.11
N GLU A 646 -41.37 -15.76 25.86
CA GLU A 646 -42.66 -16.28 25.37
C GLU A 646 -42.78 -17.79 25.64
N ARG A 647 -41.75 -18.58 25.30
CA ARG A 647 -41.75 -20.03 25.59
C ARG A 647 -41.74 -20.38 27.08
N VAL A 648 -41.23 -19.49 27.95
CA VAL A 648 -41.33 -19.64 29.41
C VAL A 648 -42.74 -19.29 29.90
N GLU A 649 -43.34 -18.21 29.38
CA GLU A 649 -44.71 -17.81 29.72
C GLU A 649 -45.73 -18.88 29.28
N GLU A 650 -45.58 -19.47 28.09
CA GLU A 650 -46.34 -20.66 27.68
C GLU A 650 -46.21 -21.81 28.67
N LEU A 651 -44.97 -22.14 29.11
CA LEU A 651 -44.71 -23.24 30.04
C LEU A 651 -45.20 -22.96 31.47
N GLU A 652 -45.20 -21.70 31.92
CA GLU A 652 -45.76 -21.31 33.21
C GLU A 652 -47.29 -21.39 33.19
N ASN A 653 -47.93 -21.04 32.07
CA ASN A 653 -49.36 -21.25 31.85
C ASN A 653 -49.72 -22.75 31.74
N ASP A 654 -48.99 -23.55 30.95
CA ASP A 654 -49.13 -25.03 30.89
C ASP A 654 -49.10 -25.65 32.31
N VAL A 655 -48.21 -25.13 33.17
CA VAL A 655 -48.03 -25.59 34.55
C VAL A 655 -49.14 -25.10 35.50
N GLU A 656 -49.74 -23.94 35.28
CA GLU A 656 -50.91 -23.48 36.05
C GLU A 656 -52.19 -24.24 35.65
N ASP A 657 -52.42 -24.46 34.36
CA ASP A 657 -53.51 -25.31 33.84
C ASP A 657 -53.42 -26.74 34.41
N LEU A 658 -52.22 -27.31 34.49
CA LEU A 658 -52.00 -28.61 35.14
C LEU A 658 -52.27 -28.57 36.65
N LYS A 659 -51.94 -27.47 37.36
CA LYS A 659 -52.32 -27.31 38.77
C LYS A 659 -53.83 -27.20 38.93
N GLU A 660 -54.53 -26.45 38.08
CA GLU A 660 -55.98 -26.34 38.17
C GLU A 660 -56.64 -27.69 37.86
N MET A 661 -56.20 -28.39 36.82
CA MET A 661 -56.68 -29.75 36.51
C MET A 661 -56.46 -30.72 37.67
N MET A 662 -55.30 -30.68 38.34
CA MET A 662 -55.04 -31.49 39.53
C MET A 662 -55.93 -31.08 40.72
N GLN A 663 -56.16 -29.79 40.94
CA GLN A 663 -57.08 -29.30 41.97
C GLN A 663 -58.52 -29.74 41.69
N GLN A 664 -58.99 -29.63 40.45
CA GLN A 664 -60.30 -30.11 40.01
C GLN A 664 -60.44 -31.64 40.20
N GLN A 665 -59.42 -32.44 39.86
CA GLN A 665 -59.43 -33.89 40.09
C GLN A 665 -59.46 -34.24 41.59
N VAL A 666 -58.69 -33.54 42.43
CA VAL A 666 -58.72 -33.72 43.89
C VAL A 666 -60.09 -33.32 44.47
N GLN A 667 -60.67 -32.21 44.02
CA GLN A 667 -62.01 -31.77 44.40
C GLN A 667 -63.09 -32.78 44.01
N GLN A 668 -63.06 -33.30 42.77
CA GLN A 668 -63.95 -34.36 42.32
C GLN A 668 -63.80 -35.65 43.16
N MET A 669 -62.56 -36.02 43.52
CA MET A 669 -62.32 -37.17 44.38
C MET A 669 -62.86 -36.96 45.81
N ILE A 670 -62.74 -35.75 46.37
CA ILE A 670 -63.32 -35.39 47.67
C ILE A 670 -64.86 -35.49 47.59
N GLU A 671 -65.48 -34.89 46.57
CA GLU A 671 -66.93 -34.98 46.39
C GLU A 671 -67.43 -36.42 46.19
N LEU A 672 -66.65 -37.28 45.53
CA LEU A 672 -66.99 -38.71 45.40
C LEU A 672 -66.86 -39.44 46.75
N GLN A 673 -65.88 -39.08 47.59
CA GLN A 673 -65.76 -39.62 48.95
C GLN A 673 -66.88 -39.13 49.88
N GLU A 674 -67.35 -37.88 49.70
CA GLU A 674 -68.52 -37.36 50.42
C GLU A 674 -69.83 -38.03 49.96
N LYS A 675 -70.00 -38.26 48.66
CA LYS A 675 -71.16 -38.97 48.08
C LYS A 675 -71.17 -40.49 48.38
N LEU A 676 -70.09 -41.03 48.96
CA LEU A 676 -69.95 -42.42 49.40
C LEU A 676 -70.09 -42.61 50.93
N ARG A 677 -70.41 -41.54 51.68
CA ARG A 677 -70.67 -41.57 53.13
C ARG A 677 -72.16 -41.41 53.46
#